data_AF-A0A3M1UR95-F1
#
_entry.id   AF-A0A3M1UR95-F1
#
_cell.length_a   1.000
_cell.length_b   1.000
_cell.length_c   1.000
_cell.angle_alpha   90.00
_cell.angle_beta   90.00
_cell.angle_gamma   90.00
#
_symmetry.space_group_name_H-M   'P 1'
#
loop_
_entity.id
_entity.type
_entity.pdbx_description
1 polymer ?
#
loop_
_entity_poly.entity_id
_entity_poly.type
_entity_poly.pdbx_seq_one_letter_code
_entity_poly.pdbx_strand_id
1 'polypeptide(L)'
;EVRDVHPTHYGRVCPIETPEGPNIGLINSLAVYARTNEYGFLETPYRRVVDGVVTDEVVYLSAIEEGQYVIAQANASIDENNRLTDELVSCRHQNEFTLSTPDKVDFIDVSPKQIVSVAASLIPFLEHDDANRALMGSNMQRQAVPTLKAEKPLIGTGMERTVAVDSGVTVVARRGGVVNSVDAARIVVRVNDDEVEPGTSGVDIYNLTKYTRSNQNTCINQRPLVKPGDVIARGDVLADGPSTDMGELALGQNMLVAFMPWNGYNFEDSILISERVVQEDRFTTIHIEELTCYARDTKLGPEEITRDIPNVGEAALARLDESGIVYIGAEVKPGDILVGKVTPKGETQLTPEEKLLRAIFGEKASDVKDTSLRVPSGMDGTVIDVQVFTRDGVEKDKRALQIEEEALARVKKDLTDQMRIMEADIYRRVEQLLVGRTAEGGPGGLKRGAKVTKSYLEGLAKDNREKWFEIRLRNEEANAQLEAAAAQIRQLREDFERQLEEKRRKITAGDDLAPGVLKMVKVYLAVKRRIQPGDKMAGRHGNKGVISMIVPVEDMPYLEDGTPVDIVLNPLGVPSRMNVGQVLETHLGWAAKGLGIKIGKMLDAKAKVAEIRAFLDKIYNSSGQKEDLDSLTDEEILELAENLRDGVPMATPVFDGANEEEIRAMLRLADLPESGQTTLIDGRTGEPFDRPVTVGYMHMLKLNHLVDDKMHARSTGPYSLVTQQPLGGKAQFGGQRFGEMEVWALEAYGAAYTLQEMLTVKSDDVNGRTKMYKNIVDGDHRMEPGMPESFNVLVKEIRSLGINIELEQD
;
A
#
# COMPACT_ATOMS: atom_id res chain seq x y z
N GLU A 1 27.70 -13.04 18.81
CA GLU A 1 28.59 -11.87 18.72
C GLU A 1 28.01 -10.78 17.83
N VAL A 2 28.22 -10.75 16.50
CA VAL A 2 27.75 -9.61 15.67
C VAL A 2 26.22 -9.47 15.53
N ARG A 3 25.45 -10.48 15.95
CA ARG A 3 23.99 -10.49 15.89
C ARG A 3 23.34 -9.99 17.18
N ASP A 4 24.13 -9.85 18.24
CA ASP A 4 23.61 -9.49 19.55
C ASP A 4 23.40 -7.97 19.63
N VAL A 5 22.43 -7.55 20.44
CA VAL A 5 22.17 -6.13 20.66
C VAL A 5 23.29 -5.57 21.53
N HIS A 6 24.02 -4.59 21.02
CA HIS A 6 25.09 -3.90 21.73
C HIS A 6 24.58 -2.60 22.38
N PRO A 7 25.04 -2.18 23.58
CA PRO A 7 24.60 -0.94 24.22
C PRO A 7 24.73 0.32 23.35
N THR A 8 25.76 0.38 22.50
CA THR A 8 25.96 1.52 21.58
C THR A 8 24.90 1.64 20.49
N HIS A 9 24.04 0.63 20.30
CA HIS A 9 22.90 0.71 19.40
C HIS A 9 21.84 1.71 19.90
N TYR A 10 21.84 2.05 21.18
CA TYR A 10 20.88 3.00 21.75
C TYR A 10 20.85 4.31 20.96
N GLY A 11 19.65 4.72 20.54
CA GLY A 11 19.44 5.95 19.77
C GLY A 11 19.94 5.89 18.31
N ARG A 12 20.57 4.79 17.88
CA ARG A 12 21.22 4.64 16.57
C ARG A 12 20.58 3.56 15.72
N VAL A 13 20.43 2.38 16.30
CA VAL A 13 19.89 1.18 15.64
C VAL A 13 18.78 0.63 16.53
N CYS A 14 17.62 0.37 15.93
CA CYS A 14 16.49 -0.17 16.68
C CYS A 14 16.82 -1.57 17.20
N PRO A 15 16.68 -1.84 18.51
CA PRO A 15 16.96 -3.16 19.08
C PRO A 15 15.83 -4.17 18.84
N ILE A 16 14.64 -3.71 18.41
CA ILE A 16 13.44 -4.52 18.25
C ILE A 16 13.24 -4.96 16.79
N GLU A 17 13.44 -4.05 15.83
CA GLU A 17 13.10 -4.31 14.44
C GLU A 17 14.24 -5.02 13.70
N THR A 18 14.14 -6.34 13.62
CA THR A 18 15.02 -7.21 12.81
C THR A 18 14.21 -8.38 12.23
N PRO A 19 14.59 -8.93 11.05
CA PRO A 19 13.92 -10.11 10.51
C PRO A 19 14.06 -11.33 11.42
N GLU A 20 12.98 -12.10 11.56
CA GLU A 20 13.02 -13.42 12.18
C GLU A 20 13.78 -14.41 11.28
N GLY A 21 14.48 -15.38 11.89
CA GLY A 21 15.11 -16.50 11.20
C GLY A 21 16.63 -16.35 11.01
N PRO A 22 17.20 -16.80 9.88
CA PRO A 22 18.66 -16.95 9.75
C PRO A 22 19.42 -15.62 9.76
N ASN A 23 18.73 -14.52 9.48
CA ASN A 23 19.31 -13.17 9.36
C ASN A 23 19.08 -12.27 10.58
N ILE A 24 18.60 -12.84 11.70
CA ILE A 24 18.39 -12.09 12.94
C ILE A 24 19.68 -11.35 13.36
N GLY A 25 19.54 -10.07 13.70
CA GLY A 25 20.63 -9.19 14.13
C GLY A 25 21.61 -8.77 13.02
N LEU A 26 21.56 -9.39 11.84
CA LEU A 26 22.36 -9.00 10.67
C LEU A 26 21.72 -7.85 9.88
N ILE A 27 20.39 -7.74 9.94
CA ILE A 27 19.62 -6.67 9.33
C ILE A 27 18.88 -5.96 10.46
N ASN A 28 19.20 -4.69 10.68
CA ASN A 28 18.54 -3.86 11.67
C ASN A 28 18.08 -2.55 11.02
N SER A 29 17.04 -1.95 11.58
CA SER A 29 16.53 -0.66 11.13
C SER A 29 17.20 0.50 11.88
N LEU A 30 17.36 1.62 11.20
CA LEU A 30 17.81 2.87 11.80
C LEU A 30 16.78 3.36 12.84
N ALA A 31 17.27 3.91 13.95
CA ALA A 31 16.39 4.54 14.95
C ALA A 31 15.87 5.91 14.45
N VAL A 32 14.78 6.42 15.02
CA VAL A 32 14.03 7.58 14.48
C VAL A 32 14.89 8.82 14.23
N TYR A 33 15.77 9.20 15.17
CA TYR A 33 16.57 10.42 15.08
C TYR A 33 18.05 10.17 14.73
N ALA A 34 18.41 8.92 14.43
CA ALA A 34 19.79 8.59 14.13
C ALA A 34 20.20 9.17 12.78
N ARG A 35 21.46 9.59 12.67
CA ARG A 35 22.04 10.09 11.42
C ARG A 35 23.45 9.56 11.22
N THR A 36 23.91 9.61 9.98
CA THR A 36 25.29 9.30 9.63
C THR A 36 26.12 10.58 9.60
N ASN A 37 27.28 10.58 10.25
CA ASN A 37 28.20 11.71 10.24
C ASN A 37 29.12 11.74 9.02
N GLU A 38 29.97 12.76 8.92
CA GLU A 38 30.88 12.94 7.78
C GLU A 38 31.86 11.77 7.57
N TYR A 39 32.15 11.01 8.64
CA TYR A 39 33.05 9.85 8.61
C TYR A 39 32.32 8.51 8.38
N GLY A 40 31.00 8.52 8.30
CA GLY A 40 30.20 7.31 8.12
C GLY A 40 29.80 6.59 9.41
N PHE A 41 30.05 7.18 10.59
CA PHE A 41 29.59 6.64 11.87
C PHE A 41 28.17 7.11 12.20
N LEU A 42 27.42 6.28 12.94
CA LEU A 42 26.09 6.62 13.42
C LEU A 42 26.18 7.52 14.66
N GLU A 43 25.43 8.60 14.63
CA GLU A 43 25.25 9.56 15.72
C GLU A 43 23.78 9.64 16.10
N THR A 44 23.54 10.04 17.35
CA THR A 44 22.20 10.28 17.88
C THR A 44 22.18 11.62 18.62
N PRO A 45 21.07 12.38 18.59
CA PRO A 45 21.01 13.70 19.22
C PRO A 45 20.74 13.60 20.72
N TYR A 46 21.34 14.51 21.46
CA TYR A 46 21.14 14.72 22.89
C TYR A 46 20.98 16.22 23.19
N ARG A 47 20.22 16.57 24.22
CA ARG A 47 20.15 17.95 24.74
C ARG A 47 21.22 18.15 25.79
N ARG A 48 21.92 19.28 25.74
CA ARG A 48 22.99 19.59 26.68
C ARG A 48 22.43 20.01 28.04
N VAL A 49 23.05 19.55 29.13
CA VAL A 49 22.74 19.95 30.50
C VAL A 49 23.90 20.78 31.05
N VAL A 50 23.59 21.97 31.54
CA VAL A 50 24.58 22.90 32.11
C VAL A 50 24.12 23.28 33.51
N ASP A 51 24.95 22.98 34.52
CA ASP A 51 24.68 23.26 35.94
C ASP A 51 23.29 22.75 36.40
N GLY A 52 22.90 21.55 35.94
CA GLY A 52 21.62 20.91 36.25
C GLY A 52 20.40 21.47 35.51
N VAL A 53 20.60 22.40 34.57
CA VAL A 53 19.56 22.95 33.68
C VAL A 53 19.69 22.32 32.30
N VAL A 54 18.62 21.70 31.82
CA VAL A 54 18.50 21.18 30.45
C VAL A 54 18.34 22.35 29.49
N THR A 55 19.22 22.44 28.50
CA THR A 55 19.17 23.47 27.46
C THR A 55 18.49 22.96 26.19
N ASP A 56 18.10 23.87 25.31
CA ASP A 56 17.57 23.54 23.97
C ASP A 56 18.68 23.33 22.93
N GLU A 57 19.96 23.38 23.34
CA GLU A 57 21.09 23.08 22.47
C GLU A 57 21.17 21.55 22.22
N VAL A 58 20.90 21.14 20.98
CA VAL A 58 20.98 19.74 20.56
C VAL A 58 22.35 19.44 19.96
N VAL A 59 23.06 18.49 20.56
CA VAL A 59 24.37 18.01 20.13
C VAL A 59 24.25 16.54 19.70
N TYR A 60 24.78 16.22 18.53
CA TYR A 60 24.84 14.82 18.06
C TYR A 60 26.15 14.20 18.52
N LEU A 61 26.05 13.02 19.13
CA LEU A 61 27.20 12.29 19.65
C LEU A 61 27.35 10.94 18.94
N SER A 62 28.57 10.65 18.50
CA SER A 62 28.94 9.32 18.03
C SER A 62 29.06 8.33 19.19
N ALA A 63 29.07 7.03 18.88
CA ALA A 63 29.21 5.99 19.91
C ALA A 63 30.53 6.08 20.71
N ILE A 64 31.56 6.71 20.13
CA ILE A 64 32.87 6.89 20.76
C ILE A 64 32.84 8.06 21.75
N GLU A 65 32.15 9.14 21.39
CA GLU A 65 32.00 10.33 22.23
C GLU A 65 31.01 10.10 23.37
N GLU A 66 29.92 9.36 23.11
CA GLU A 66 28.87 9.05 24.10
C GLU A 66 29.44 8.46 25.40
N GLY A 67 30.43 7.57 25.28
CA GLY A 67 31.00 6.88 26.45
C GLY A 67 31.73 7.79 27.44
N GLN A 68 32.05 9.03 27.09
CA GLN A 68 32.75 9.99 27.94
C GLN A 68 31.82 10.83 28.82
N TYR A 69 30.52 10.86 28.49
CA TYR A 69 29.55 11.74 29.12
C TYR A 69 28.53 10.95 29.95
N VAL A 70 27.95 11.60 30.96
CA VAL A 70 26.85 11.04 31.74
C VAL A 70 25.53 11.50 31.13
N ILE A 71 24.74 10.54 30.61
CA ILE A 71 23.51 10.84 29.85
C ILE A 71 22.28 10.38 30.62
N ALA A 72 21.39 11.31 30.93
CA ALA A 72 20.10 11.03 31.56
C ALA A 72 19.05 10.50 30.56
N GLN A 73 18.10 9.71 31.07
CA GLN A 73 16.95 9.22 30.29
C GLN A 73 15.98 10.35 29.94
N ALA A 74 15.23 10.19 28.84
CA ALA A 74 14.25 11.18 28.38
C ALA A 74 13.12 11.44 29.40
N ASN A 75 12.79 10.42 30.21
CA ASN A 75 11.68 10.47 31.18
C ASN A 75 12.11 11.04 32.55
N ALA A 76 13.30 11.66 32.64
CA ALA A 76 13.74 12.30 33.88
C ALA A 76 12.85 13.52 34.20
N SER A 77 12.48 13.67 35.48
CA SER A 77 11.59 14.73 35.93
C SER A 77 12.27 16.10 35.82
N ILE A 78 11.64 17.04 35.09
CA ILE A 78 12.11 18.42 34.91
C ILE A 78 11.08 19.43 35.43
N ASP A 79 11.55 20.56 35.97
CA ASP A 79 10.70 21.68 36.37
C ASP A 79 10.40 22.66 35.21
N GLU A 80 9.56 23.67 35.46
CA GLU A 80 9.22 24.72 34.48
C GLU A 80 10.43 25.56 34.02
N ASN A 81 11.54 25.53 34.77
CA ASN A 81 12.80 26.19 34.42
C ASN A 81 13.82 25.20 33.80
N ASN A 82 13.37 24.03 33.35
CA ASN A 82 14.17 22.95 32.79
C ASN A 82 15.24 22.36 33.73
N ARG A 83 15.08 22.46 35.05
CA ARG A 83 15.98 21.82 36.02
C ARG A 83 15.53 20.42 36.36
N LEU A 84 16.49 19.53 36.52
CA LEU A 84 16.25 18.18 37.00
C LEU A 84 15.81 18.23 38.47
N THR A 85 14.64 17.66 38.78
CA THR A 85 14.04 17.74 40.12
C THR A 85 14.50 16.63 41.06
N ASP A 86 14.90 15.49 40.51
CA ASP A 86 15.24 14.30 41.30
C ASP A 86 16.65 14.40 41.91
N GLU A 87 16.81 14.00 43.18
CA GLU A 87 18.12 14.01 43.85
C GLU A 87 19.12 13.04 43.21
N LEU A 88 18.61 11.92 42.67
CA LEU A 88 19.36 10.92 41.93
C LEU A 88 18.64 10.62 40.63
N VAL A 89 19.28 10.98 39.52
CA VAL A 89 18.75 10.81 38.16
C VAL A 89 19.30 9.52 37.57
N SER A 90 18.42 8.77 36.89
CA SER A 90 18.80 7.56 36.14
C SER A 90 19.60 7.95 34.90
N CYS A 91 20.86 7.50 34.84
CA CYS A 91 21.79 7.87 33.78
C CYS A 91 22.53 6.65 33.23
N ARG A 92 23.10 6.84 32.03
CA ARG A 92 24.02 5.91 31.38
C ARG A 92 25.40 6.54 31.32
N HIS A 93 26.42 5.77 31.72
CA HIS A 93 27.82 6.19 31.62
C HIS A 93 28.68 4.95 31.31
N GLN A 94 29.57 5.05 30.32
CA GLN A 94 30.43 3.94 29.88
C GLN A 94 29.69 2.62 29.59
N ASN A 95 28.52 2.70 28.95
CA ASN A 95 27.63 1.57 28.64
C ASN A 95 26.98 0.87 29.84
N GLU A 96 27.11 1.41 31.06
CA GLU A 96 26.44 0.90 32.26
C GLU A 96 25.36 1.88 32.75
N PHE A 97 24.30 1.32 33.35
CA PHE A 97 23.26 2.09 34.02
C PHE A 97 23.70 2.44 35.44
N THR A 98 23.63 3.71 35.80
CA THR A 98 24.00 4.22 37.12
C THR A 98 23.05 5.34 37.56
N LEU A 99 23.04 5.62 38.86
CA LEU A 99 22.35 6.79 39.41
C LEU A 99 23.38 7.90 39.63
N SER A 100 23.11 9.08 39.10
CA SER A 100 23.98 10.25 39.24
C SER A 100 23.23 11.44 39.81
N THR A 101 23.96 12.34 40.46
CA THR A 101 23.39 13.60 40.93
C THR A 101 23.23 14.57 39.75
N PRO A 102 22.22 15.47 39.75
CA PRO A 102 21.94 16.39 38.64
C PRO A 102 23.13 17.25 38.17
N ASP A 103 24.05 17.59 39.08
CA ASP A 103 25.26 18.38 38.79
C ASP A 103 26.27 17.65 37.91
N LYS A 104 26.19 16.31 37.83
CA LYS A 104 27.09 15.47 37.04
C LYS A 104 26.47 15.02 35.72
N VAL A 105 25.23 15.39 35.42
CA VAL A 105 24.57 15.04 34.16
C VAL A 105 25.02 16.02 33.10
N ASP A 106 25.63 15.53 32.02
CA ASP A 106 26.13 16.36 30.93
C ASP A 106 25.09 16.49 29.80
N PHE A 107 24.31 15.44 29.56
CA PHE A 107 23.35 15.37 28.48
C PHE A 107 22.08 14.62 28.90
N ILE A 108 20.99 14.84 28.16
CA ILE A 108 19.74 14.10 28.28
C ILE A 108 19.23 13.71 26.88
N ASP A 109 18.61 12.55 26.80
CA ASP A 109 17.90 12.08 25.61
C ASP A 109 16.88 13.13 25.08
N VAL A 110 16.74 13.27 23.76
CA VAL A 110 15.82 14.27 23.16
C VAL A 110 14.36 13.85 23.27
N SER A 111 14.09 12.56 23.06
CA SER A 111 12.75 12.00 23.05
C SER A 111 12.78 10.52 23.43
N PRO A 112 11.76 9.99 24.12
CA PRO A 112 11.65 8.56 24.41
C PRO A 112 11.60 7.70 23.13
N LYS A 113 11.07 8.26 22.03
CA LYS A 113 10.98 7.60 20.71
C LYS A 113 12.33 7.36 20.05
N GLN A 114 13.40 8.01 20.52
CA GLN A 114 14.71 7.97 19.86
C GLN A 114 15.34 6.57 19.83
N ILE A 115 14.93 5.67 20.72
CA ILE A 115 15.51 4.33 20.88
C ILE A 115 15.03 3.37 19.78
N VAL A 116 13.81 3.61 19.29
CA VAL A 116 13.11 2.69 18.40
C VAL A 116 13.19 3.15 16.94
N SER A 117 12.86 2.25 16.02
CA SER A 117 12.69 2.57 14.60
C SER A 117 11.32 3.15 14.31
N VAL A 118 11.14 3.64 13.08
CA VAL A 118 9.85 4.15 12.57
C VAL A 118 8.73 3.10 12.65
N ALA A 119 8.99 1.83 12.35
CA ALA A 119 7.94 0.80 12.39
C ALA A 119 7.53 0.42 13.82
N ALA A 120 8.50 0.37 14.73
CA ALA A 120 8.24 0.11 16.14
C ALA A 120 7.58 1.31 16.83
N SER A 121 7.87 2.54 16.39
CA SER A 121 7.27 3.76 16.94
C SER A 121 5.79 3.95 16.57
N LEU A 122 5.25 3.15 15.63
CA LEU A 122 3.82 3.12 15.26
C LEU A 122 2.97 2.18 16.14
N ILE A 123 3.60 1.43 17.05
CA ILE A 123 2.90 0.52 17.97
C ILE A 123 2.51 1.32 19.22
N PRO A 124 1.22 1.55 19.50
CA PRO A 124 0.78 2.17 20.75
C PRO A 124 1.04 1.21 21.91
N PHE A 125 1.22 1.73 23.12
CA PHE A 125 1.46 0.91 24.33
C PHE A 125 2.62 -0.10 24.19
N LEU A 126 3.65 0.24 23.40
CA LEU A 126 4.80 -0.63 23.16
C LEU A 126 5.49 -1.06 24.46
N GLU A 127 5.49 -0.19 25.46
CA GLU A 127 6.07 -0.43 26.79
C GLU A 127 5.37 -1.55 27.58
N HIS A 128 4.18 -1.99 27.15
CA HIS A 128 3.41 -3.07 27.76
C HIS A 128 3.51 -4.41 27.00
N ASP A 129 4.33 -4.46 25.95
CA ASP A 129 4.53 -5.67 25.14
C ASP A 129 5.92 -6.28 25.37
N ASP A 130 5.98 -7.62 25.38
CA ASP A 130 7.25 -8.33 25.29
C ASP A 130 7.99 -7.98 23.99
N ALA A 131 9.32 -7.84 24.07
CA ALA A 131 10.15 -7.42 22.94
C ALA A 131 10.03 -8.34 21.72
N ASN A 132 9.80 -9.65 21.91
CA ASN A 132 9.61 -10.57 20.79
C ASN A 132 8.27 -10.33 20.07
N ARG A 133 7.24 -9.92 20.81
CA ARG A 133 5.93 -9.56 20.24
C ARG A 133 6.00 -8.23 19.52
N ALA A 134 6.70 -7.25 20.09
CA ALA A 134 7.00 -5.99 19.42
C ALA A 134 7.75 -6.20 18.09
N LEU A 135 8.76 -7.07 18.06
CA LEU A 135 9.50 -7.44 16.85
C LEU A 135 8.58 -8.03 15.78
N MET A 136 7.71 -8.97 16.19
CA MET A 136 6.71 -9.56 15.30
C MET A 136 5.74 -8.48 14.78
N GLY A 137 5.28 -7.60 15.65
CA GLY A 137 4.38 -6.49 15.34
C GLY A 137 4.95 -5.53 14.29
N SER A 138 6.17 -5.05 14.49
CA SER A 138 6.85 -4.17 13.53
C SER A 138 7.08 -4.87 12.18
N ASN A 139 7.41 -6.17 12.20
CA ASN A 139 7.60 -6.95 10.98
C ASN A 139 6.31 -7.22 10.20
N MET A 140 5.19 -7.43 10.90
CA MET A 140 3.89 -7.69 10.30
C MET A 140 3.25 -6.43 9.72
N GLN A 141 3.44 -5.27 10.35
CA GLN A 141 2.98 -3.98 9.81
C GLN A 141 3.49 -3.74 8.38
N ARG A 142 4.76 -4.09 8.10
CA ARG A 142 5.36 -3.99 6.76
C ARG A 142 4.74 -4.91 5.70
N GLN A 143 3.97 -5.91 6.13
CA GLN A 143 3.32 -6.89 5.26
C GLN A 143 1.82 -6.59 5.09
N ALA A 144 1.30 -5.55 5.73
CA ALA A 144 -0.09 -5.15 5.58
C ALA A 144 -0.38 -4.72 4.14
N VAL A 145 -1.47 -5.23 3.58
CA VAL A 145 -1.92 -4.88 2.22
C VAL A 145 -2.93 -3.75 2.31
N PRO A 146 -2.82 -2.71 1.46
CA PRO A 146 -3.81 -1.64 1.43
C PRO A 146 -5.22 -2.15 1.15
N THR A 147 -6.13 -1.82 2.06
CA THR A 147 -7.56 -2.09 1.93
C THR A 147 -8.20 -1.14 0.92
N LEU A 148 -9.37 -1.52 0.40
CA LEU A 148 -10.15 -0.71 -0.55
C LEU A 148 -10.56 0.64 0.05
N LYS A 149 -10.88 0.63 1.35
CA LYS A 149 -11.19 1.82 2.15
C LYS A 149 -10.09 1.97 3.20
N ALA A 150 -9.31 3.04 3.11
CA ALA A 150 -8.38 3.39 4.18
C ALA A 150 -9.19 3.91 5.38
N GLU A 151 -8.70 3.65 6.58
CA GLU A 151 -9.31 4.13 7.82
C GLU A 151 -8.17 4.44 8.79
N LYS A 152 -8.06 5.71 9.21
CA LYS A 152 -7.07 6.13 10.21
C LYS A 152 -7.18 5.28 11.49
N PRO A 153 -6.06 4.93 12.14
CA PRO A 153 -6.10 4.22 13.41
C PRO A 153 -6.75 5.11 14.48
N LEU A 154 -7.74 4.58 15.21
CA LEU A 154 -8.31 5.32 16.34
C LEU A 154 -7.26 5.54 17.42
N ILE A 155 -6.39 4.55 17.64
CA ILE A 155 -5.29 4.64 18.59
C ILE A 155 -3.98 4.65 17.81
N GLY A 156 -3.33 5.81 17.70
CA GLY A 156 -2.05 6.00 17.04
C GLY A 156 -0.93 6.35 18.01
N THR A 157 0.21 6.78 17.49
CA THR A 157 1.34 7.31 18.30
C THR A 157 1.74 8.73 17.91
N GLY A 158 1.10 9.29 16.88
CA GLY A 158 1.42 10.57 16.26
C GLY A 158 2.52 10.48 15.20
N MET A 159 3.11 9.31 14.98
CA MET A 159 4.10 9.08 13.92
C MET A 159 3.47 8.86 12.55
N GLU A 160 2.18 8.51 12.51
CA GLU A 160 1.43 8.15 11.31
C GLU A 160 1.49 9.24 10.24
N ARG A 161 1.33 10.51 10.63
CA ARG A 161 1.38 11.65 9.71
C ARG A 161 2.77 11.85 9.13
N THR A 162 3.81 11.80 9.96
CA THR A 162 5.20 11.93 9.51
C THR A 162 5.56 10.83 8.51
N VAL A 163 5.18 9.59 8.80
CA VAL A 163 5.45 8.46 7.90
C VAL A 163 4.71 8.61 6.57
N ALA A 164 3.44 9.01 6.60
CA ALA A 164 2.66 9.21 5.38
C ALA A 164 3.27 10.30 4.48
N VAL A 165 3.57 11.47 5.06
CA VAL A 165 4.12 12.64 4.35
C VAL A 165 5.52 12.35 3.79
N ASP A 166 6.43 11.82 4.61
CA ASP A 166 7.83 11.61 4.22
C ASP A 166 8.02 10.42 3.27
N SER A 167 7.06 9.49 3.22
CA SER A 167 7.10 8.34 2.29
C SER A 167 7.03 8.75 0.82
N GLY A 168 6.50 9.94 0.52
CA GLY A 168 6.20 10.40 -0.85
C GLY A 168 5.00 9.70 -1.50
N VAL A 169 4.24 8.90 -0.74
CA VAL A 169 3.03 8.23 -1.25
C VAL A 169 1.85 9.19 -1.34
N THR A 170 1.77 10.16 -0.42
CA THR A 170 0.81 11.26 -0.42
C THR A 170 1.30 12.40 -1.31
N VAL A 171 0.38 13.16 -1.89
CA VAL A 171 0.73 14.37 -2.66
C VAL A 171 0.75 15.56 -1.72
N VAL A 172 1.94 16.14 -1.54
CA VAL A 172 2.17 17.28 -0.63
C VAL A 172 2.30 18.58 -1.41
N ALA A 173 1.70 19.65 -0.89
CA ALA A 173 1.78 21.00 -1.42
C ALA A 173 3.22 21.53 -1.33
N ARG A 174 3.82 21.86 -2.48
CA ARG A 174 5.16 22.45 -2.56
C ARG A 174 5.18 23.90 -2.09
N ARG A 175 4.08 24.61 -2.34
CA ARG A 175 3.88 26.03 -2.08
C ARG A 175 2.45 26.27 -1.59
N GLY A 176 2.28 27.28 -0.76
CA GLY A 176 0.97 27.74 -0.30
C GLY A 176 0.16 28.41 -1.40
N GLY A 177 -1.16 28.32 -1.31
CA GLY A 177 -2.02 28.83 -2.36
C GLY A 177 -3.50 28.54 -2.15
N VAL A 178 -4.27 28.75 -3.21
CA VAL A 178 -5.71 28.43 -3.26
C VAL A 178 -5.94 27.37 -4.33
N VAL A 179 -6.68 26.34 -3.96
CA VAL A 179 -7.04 25.25 -4.88
C VAL A 179 -8.01 25.78 -5.94
N ASN A 180 -7.60 25.76 -7.20
CA ASN A 180 -8.40 26.29 -8.32
C ASN A 180 -9.38 25.25 -8.86
N SER A 181 -8.89 24.03 -9.08
CA SER A 181 -9.70 22.92 -9.58
C SER A 181 -9.16 21.58 -9.08
N VAL A 182 -10.08 20.69 -8.75
CA VAL A 182 -9.80 19.33 -8.27
C VAL A 182 -10.52 18.35 -9.18
N ASP A 183 -9.78 17.37 -9.68
CA ASP A 183 -10.29 16.22 -10.41
C ASP A 183 -9.72 14.95 -9.77
N ALA A 184 -10.33 13.79 -10.03
CA ALA A 184 -9.88 12.51 -9.49
C ALA A 184 -8.46 12.13 -9.94
N ALA A 185 -7.96 12.73 -11.03
CA ALA A 185 -6.65 12.46 -11.62
C ALA A 185 -5.63 13.60 -11.44
N ARG A 186 -6.05 14.82 -11.08
CA ARG A 186 -5.12 15.94 -10.91
C ARG A 186 -5.69 17.05 -10.02
N ILE A 187 -4.80 17.81 -9.39
CA ILE A 187 -5.11 18.96 -8.55
C ILE A 187 -4.34 20.16 -9.09
N VAL A 188 -5.04 21.29 -9.25
CA VAL A 188 -4.46 22.53 -9.75
C VAL A 188 -4.52 23.58 -8.65
N VAL A 189 -3.34 24.03 -8.21
CA VAL A 189 -3.18 25.04 -7.18
C VAL A 189 -2.71 26.33 -7.81
N ARG A 190 -3.39 27.43 -7.47
CA ARG A 190 -2.89 28.78 -7.73
C ARG A 190 -2.07 29.22 -6.53
N VAL A 191 -0.79 29.48 -6.76
CA VAL A 191 0.18 29.82 -5.71
C VAL A 191 -0.05 31.24 -5.23
N ASN A 192 0.23 31.50 -3.95
CA ASN A 192 0.20 32.86 -3.39
C ASN A 192 1.29 33.72 -4.03
N ASP A 193 0.99 34.99 -4.31
CA ASP A 193 1.92 35.91 -5.01
C ASP A 193 3.26 36.06 -4.27
N ASP A 194 3.27 35.90 -2.94
CA ASP A 194 4.46 35.99 -2.07
C ASP A 194 5.44 34.82 -2.26
N GLU A 195 4.96 33.65 -2.71
CA GLU A 195 5.75 32.44 -2.91
C GLU A 195 6.13 32.19 -4.38
N VAL A 196 5.81 33.13 -5.28
CA VAL A 196 6.15 33.04 -6.70
C VAL A 196 7.54 33.61 -6.94
N GLU A 197 8.50 32.75 -7.26
CA GLU A 197 9.83 33.18 -7.70
C GLU A 197 9.76 33.90 -9.07
N PRO A 198 10.50 35.01 -9.28
CA PRO A 198 10.52 35.73 -10.55
C PRO A 198 10.90 34.83 -11.72
N GLY A 199 10.00 34.68 -12.70
CA GLY A 199 10.21 33.86 -13.90
C GLY A 199 9.65 32.44 -13.83
N THR A 200 9.09 32.01 -12.70
CA THR A 200 8.41 30.71 -12.56
C THR A 200 6.90 30.81 -12.81
N SER A 201 6.24 29.67 -13.09
CA SER A 201 4.78 29.62 -13.18
C SER A 201 4.15 29.79 -11.80
N GLY A 202 3.19 30.72 -11.66
CA GLY A 202 2.38 30.91 -10.45
C GLY A 202 1.30 29.83 -10.23
N VAL A 203 1.47 28.67 -10.86
CA VAL A 203 0.51 27.56 -10.85
C VAL A 203 1.29 26.27 -10.66
N ASP A 204 0.84 25.46 -9.72
CA ASP A 204 1.32 24.10 -9.51
C ASP A 204 0.23 23.11 -9.94
N ILE A 205 0.61 22.16 -10.80
CA ILE A 205 -0.26 21.04 -11.20
C ILE A 205 0.31 19.76 -10.61
N TYR A 206 -0.52 19.09 -9.82
CA TYR A 206 -0.22 17.82 -9.20
C TYR A 206 -1.02 16.73 -9.91
N ASN A 207 -0.34 15.88 -10.69
CA ASN A 207 -0.95 14.72 -11.31
C ASN A 207 -0.96 13.55 -10.32
N LEU A 208 -2.14 12.95 -10.13
CA LEU A 208 -2.35 11.85 -9.21
C LEU A 208 -2.13 10.51 -9.91
N THR A 209 -1.45 9.58 -9.24
CA THR A 209 -1.30 8.20 -9.69
C THR A 209 -2.59 7.43 -9.46
N LYS A 210 -3.16 6.83 -10.50
CA LYS A 210 -4.43 6.08 -10.44
C LYS A 210 -4.21 4.61 -10.75
N TYR A 211 -4.73 3.74 -9.88
CA TYR A 211 -4.79 2.28 -10.07
C TYR A 211 -3.56 1.68 -10.76
N THR A 212 -2.37 1.95 -10.22
CA THR A 212 -1.10 1.48 -10.77
C THR A 212 -0.58 0.31 -9.95
N ARG A 213 0.08 -0.64 -10.63
CA ARG A 213 0.67 -1.84 -10.02
C ARG A 213 1.86 -1.47 -9.13
N SER A 214 1.92 -2.03 -7.92
CA SER A 214 3.11 -2.03 -7.07
C SER A 214 4.01 -3.25 -7.36
N ASN A 215 5.23 -3.24 -6.80
CA ASN A 215 6.15 -4.38 -6.95
C ASN A 215 5.60 -5.69 -6.39
N GLN A 216 4.76 -5.62 -5.35
CA GLN A 216 4.09 -6.76 -4.71
C GLN A 216 2.69 -7.02 -5.29
N ASN A 217 2.40 -6.51 -6.48
CA ASN A 217 1.11 -6.63 -7.16
C ASN A 217 -0.07 -6.03 -6.39
N THR A 218 0.17 -5.13 -5.43
CA THR A 218 -0.89 -4.35 -4.77
C THR A 218 -1.24 -3.13 -5.61
N CYS A 219 -2.32 -2.44 -5.24
CA CYS A 219 -2.80 -1.24 -5.92
C CYS A 219 -2.25 0.04 -5.29
N ILE A 220 -1.61 0.89 -6.11
CA ILE A 220 -1.27 2.27 -5.77
C ILE A 220 -2.31 3.18 -6.40
N ASN A 221 -3.08 3.88 -5.58
CA ASN A 221 -4.11 4.80 -6.03
C ASN A 221 -4.18 6.00 -5.10
N GLN A 222 -4.08 7.20 -5.67
CA GLN A 222 -4.19 8.46 -4.95
C GLN A 222 -5.60 9.05 -5.05
N ARG A 223 -6.07 9.66 -3.97
CA ARG A 223 -7.42 10.27 -3.87
C ARG A 223 -7.29 11.72 -3.38
N PRO A 224 -7.86 12.70 -4.10
CA PRO A 224 -7.81 14.09 -3.65
C PRO A 224 -8.59 14.26 -2.35
N LEU A 225 -8.05 15.05 -1.42
CA LEU A 225 -8.67 15.43 -0.15
C LEU A 225 -9.30 16.82 -0.22
N VAL A 226 -8.58 17.75 -0.84
CA VAL A 226 -8.96 19.16 -0.93
C VAL A 226 -10.14 19.39 -1.89
N LYS A 227 -10.89 20.46 -1.63
CA LYS A 227 -12.01 20.94 -2.44
C LYS A 227 -11.59 22.23 -3.19
N PRO A 228 -12.26 22.55 -4.32
CA PRO A 228 -12.03 23.83 -5.00
C PRO A 228 -12.37 25.01 -4.08
N GLY A 229 -11.43 25.93 -3.89
CA GLY A 229 -11.57 27.09 -3.02
C GLY A 229 -10.80 26.99 -1.70
N ASP A 230 -10.33 25.79 -1.32
CA ASP A 230 -9.58 25.61 -0.08
C ASP A 230 -8.25 26.38 -0.12
N VAL A 231 -7.89 26.95 1.03
CA VAL A 231 -6.61 27.62 1.25
C VAL A 231 -5.64 26.59 1.83
N ILE A 232 -4.48 26.43 1.20
CA ILE A 232 -3.48 25.44 1.59
C ILE A 232 -2.17 26.13 1.95
N ALA A 233 -1.46 25.58 2.93
CA ALA A 233 -0.11 25.94 3.28
C ALA A 233 0.91 25.02 2.62
N ARG A 234 2.17 25.47 2.56
CA ARG A 234 3.29 24.62 2.15
C ARG A 234 3.43 23.46 3.12
N GLY A 235 3.48 22.23 2.60
CA GLY A 235 3.56 21.01 3.40
C GLY A 235 2.22 20.32 3.66
N ASP A 236 1.09 20.91 3.26
CA ASP A 236 -0.21 20.26 3.41
C ASP A 236 -0.42 19.09 2.45
N VAL A 237 -1.16 18.09 2.89
CA VAL A 237 -1.48 16.90 2.08
C VAL A 237 -2.69 17.22 1.19
N LEU A 238 -2.48 17.20 -0.12
CA LEU A 238 -3.51 17.47 -1.14
C LEU A 238 -4.27 16.21 -1.55
N ALA A 239 -3.58 15.07 -1.55
CA ALA A 239 -4.16 13.78 -1.89
C ALA A 239 -3.54 12.66 -1.06
N ASP A 240 -4.41 11.77 -0.56
CA ASP A 240 -4.00 10.53 0.08
C ASP A 240 -3.50 9.53 -0.96
N GLY A 241 -2.57 8.68 -0.54
CA GLY A 241 -2.11 7.50 -1.26
C GLY A 241 -2.80 6.20 -0.80
N PRO A 242 -2.27 5.03 -1.19
CA PRO A 242 -2.68 3.75 -0.62
C PRO A 242 -2.35 3.69 0.88
N SER A 243 -3.29 3.18 1.68
CA SER A 243 -3.13 3.08 3.14
C SER A 243 -2.80 4.41 3.83
N THR A 244 -3.38 5.50 3.36
CA THR A 244 -3.40 6.78 4.09
C THR A 244 -4.81 7.34 4.13
N ASP A 245 -5.15 8.01 5.22
CA ASP A 245 -6.44 8.66 5.45
C ASP A 245 -6.22 10.03 6.09
N MET A 246 -6.61 11.10 5.42
CA MET A 246 -6.40 12.49 5.83
C MET A 246 -4.93 12.83 6.15
N GLY A 247 -3.99 12.25 5.40
CA GLY A 247 -2.56 12.45 5.61
C GLY A 247 -1.95 11.65 6.75
N GLU A 248 -2.71 10.75 7.39
CA GLU A 248 -2.20 9.79 8.38
C GLU A 248 -2.05 8.39 7.75
N LEU A 249 -1.06 7.62 8.23
CA LEU A 249 -0.87 6.24 7.82
C LEU A 249 -2.00 5.34 8.36
N ALA A 250 -2.70 4.66 7.45
CA ALA A 250 -3.85 3.81 7.69
C ALA A 250 -3.62 2.41 7.09
N LEU A 251 -2.82 1.59 7.77
CA LEU A 251 -2.42 0.25 7.27
C LEU A 251 -3.55 -0.79 7.31
N GLY A 252 -4.56 -0.60 8.16
CA GLY A 252 -5.70 -1.49 8.28
C GLY A 252 -6.95 -0.74 8.70
N GLN A 253 -7.74 -1.35 9.57
CA GLN A 253 -9.06 -0.82 9.97
C GLN A 253 -9.39 -1.14 11.41
N ASN A 254 -10.19 -0.29 12.06
CA ASN A 254 -10.56 -0.43 13.46
C ASN A 254 -11.78 -1.34 13.59
N MET A 255 -11.64 -2.50 14.22
CA MET A 255 -12.69 -3.51 14.34
C MET A 255 -13.19 -3.59 15.78
N LEU A 256 -14.50 -3.79 15.97
CA LEU A 256 -15.04 -4.11 17.28
C LEU A 256 -14.67 -5.56 17.63
N VAL A 257 -13.77 -5.72 18.59
CA VAL A 257 -13.21 -6.99 19.03
C VAL A 257 -13.78 -7.39 20.39
N ALA A 258 -14.07 -8.68 20.56
CA ALA A 258 -14.34 -9.29 21.87
C ALA A 258 -13.32 -10.39 22.21
N PHE A 259 -12.82 -10.39 23.45
CA PHE A 259 -11.90 -11.42 23.95
C PHE A 259 -12.65 -12.53 24.68
N MET A 260 -13.08 -13.55 23.95
CA MET A 260 -13.77 -14.71 24.52
C MET A 260 -13.58 -15.96 23.66
N PRO A 261 -13.58 -17.18 24.23
CA PRO A 261 -13.64 -18.38 23.43
C PRO A 261 -14.99 -18.50 22.72
N TRP A 262 -14.98 -18.98 21.47
CA TRP A 262 -16.21 -19.19 20.70
C TRP A 262 -16.20 -20.55 20.00
N ASN A 263 -16.83 -21.55 20.63
CA ASN A 263 -17.08 -22.89 20.05
C ASN A 263 -15.87 -23.56 19.37
N GLY A 264 -14.64 -23.23 19.77
CA GLY A 264 -13.41 -23.72 19.16
C GLY A 264 -13.01 -23.08 17.83
N TYR A 265 -13.79 -22.13 17.30
CA TYR A 265 -13.46 -21.45 16.05
C TYR A 265 -12.26 -20.50 16.18
N ASN A 266 -12.01 -19.97 17.37
CA ASN A 266 -10.82 -19.20 17.68
C ASN A 266 -9.78 -20.02 18.47
N PHE A 267 -9.70 -21.33 18.23
CA PHE A 267 -8.69 -22.19 18.82
C PHE A 267 -7.28 -21.79 18.36
N GLU A 268 -6.29 -21.96 19.25
CA GLU A 268 -4.93 -21.41 19.09
C GLU A 268 -4.96 -19.91 18.73
N ASP A 269 -4.59 -19.60 17.50
CA ASP A 269 -4.48 -18.26 16.92
C ASP A 269 -5.56 -18.00 15.85
N SER A 270 -6.54 -18.89 15.73
CA SER A 270 -7.59 -18.68 14.75
C SER A 270 -8.44 -17.45 15.09
N ILE A 271 -8.86 -16.74 14.05
CA ILE A 271 -9.69 -15.54 14.16
C ILE A 271 -11.05 -15.85 13.57
N LEU A 272 -12.10 -15.49 14.31
CA LEU A 272 -13.46 -15.55 13.84
C LEU A 272 -13.93 -14.15 13.46
N ILE A 273 -14.57 -14.04 12.29
CA ILE A 273 -14.99 -12.75 11.72
C ILE A 273 -16.49 -12.77 11.44
N SER A 274 -17.15 -11.64 11.65
CA SER A 274 -18.54 -11.41 11.26
C SER A 274 -18.69 -11.25 9.75
N GLU A 275 -19.76 -11.80 9.19
CA GLU A 275 -20.16 -11.58 7.79
C GLU A 275 -20.29 -10.09 7.45
N ARG A 276 -20.66 -9.26 8.43
CA ARG A 276 -20.74 -7.79 8.29
C ARG A 276 -19.46 -7.18 7.72
N VAL A 277 -18.30 -7.63 8.19
CA VAL A 277 -16.99 -7.12 7.75
C VAL A 277 -16.76 -7.40 6.25
N VAL A 278 -17.28 -8.53 5.77
CA VAL A 278 -17.21 -8.91 4.35
C VAL A 278 -18.22 -8.12 3.52
N GLN A 279 -19.45 -7.95 4.03
CA GLN A 279 -20.50 -7.19 3.37
C GLN A 279 -20.14 -5.70 3.20
N GLU A 280 -19.46 -5.10 4.17
CA GLU A 280 -19.00 -3.72 4.13
C GLU A 280 -17.74 -3.50 3.25
N ASP A 281 -17.19 -4.58 2.67
CA ASP A 281 -15.97 -4.63 1.86
C ASP A 281 -14.76 -3.98 2.58
N ARG A 282 -14.67 -4.17 3.91
CA ARG A 282 -13.68 -3.56 4.80
C ARG A 282 -12.25 -4.01 4.51
N PHE A 283 -12.03 -5.33 4.49
CA PHE A 283 -10.74 -5.96 4.19
C PHE A 283 -10.61 -6.47 2.75
N THR A 284 -11.40 -5.92 1.83
CA THR A 284 -11.27 -6.19 0.40
C THR A 284 -10.05 -5.44 -0.14
N THR A 285 -9.18 -6.13 -0.88
CA THR A 285 -7.93 -5.57 -1.42
C THR A 285 -7.96 -5.61 -2.94
N ILE A 286 -7.32 -4.63 -3.59
CA ILE A 286 -7.14 -4.62 -5.05
C ILE A 286 -5.71 -5.07 -5.35
N HIS A 287 -5.61 -6.13 -6.14
CA HIS A 287 -4.35 -6.62 -6.68
C HIS A 287 -4.29 -6.34 -8.18
N ILE A 288 -3.15 -5.90 -8.67
CA ILE A 288 -2.93 -5.61 -10.09
C ILE A 288 -1.81 -6.51 -10.57
N GLU A 289 -2.19 -7.49 -11.39
CA GLU A 289 -1.29 -8.46 -11.98
C GLU A 289 -0.88 -8.01 -13.38
N GLU A 290 0.42 -8.10 -13.68
CA GLU A 290 0.96 -7.81 -15.00
C GLU A 290 1.20 -9.13 -15.74
N LEU A 291 0.45 -9.35 -16.81
CA LEU A 291 0.58 -10.52 -17.66
C LEU A 291 1.18 -10.09 -19.00
N THR A 292 2.26 -10.77 -19.42
CA THR A 292 3.02 -10.37 -20.60
C THR A 292 2.99 -11.43 -21.68
N CYS A 293 2.77 -11.00 -22.92
CA CYS A 293 2.83 -11.82 -24.12
C CYS A 293 3.96 -11.30 -25.02
N TYR A 294 4.83 -12.21 -25.45
CA TYR A 294 5.91 -11.92 -26.39
C TYR A 294 5.65 -12.61 -27.72
N ALA A 295 5.69 -11.84 -28.79
CA ALA A 295 5.76 -12.33 -30.17
C ALA A 295 7.21 -12.32 -30.63
N ARG A 296 7.76 -13.51 -30.89
CA ARG A 296 9.16 -13.69 -31.26
C ARG A 296 9.32 -14.10 -32.71
N ASP A 297 10.45 -13.73 -33.28
CA ASP A 297 10.90 -14.29 -34.54
C ASP A 297 11.54 -15.66 -34.29
N THR A 298 10.94 -16.71 -34.84
CA THR A 298 11.44 -18.09 -34.71
C THR A 298 12.08 -18.56 -36.00
N LYS A 299 12.86 -19.65 -35.93
CA LYS A 299 13.48 -20.24 -37.13
C LYS A 299 12.47 -20.71 -38.18
N LEU A 300 11.22 -20.99 -37.78
CA LEU A 300 10.16 -21.44 -38.66
C LEU A 300 9.32 -20.28 -39.22
N GLY A 301 9.52 -19.06 -38.72
CA GLY A 301 8.77 -17.87 -39.07
C GLY A 301 8.46 -17.00 -37.86
N PRO A 302 7.93 -15.78 -38.08
CA PRO A 302 7.53 -14.90 -37.00
C PRO A 302 6.27 -15.44 -36.28
N GLU A 303 6.23 -15.31 -34.96
CA GLU A 303 4.99 -15.45 -34.21
C GLU A 303 4.11 -14.21 -34.41
N GLU A 304 2.82 -14.43 -34.60
CA GLU A 304 1.86 -13.37 -34.87
C GLU A 304 0.87 -13.22 -33.72
N ILE A 305 0.51 -11.97 -33.42
CA ILE A 305 -0.59 -11.64 -32.51
C ILE A 305 -1.81 -11.41 -33.39
N THR A 306 -2.79 -12.30 -33.27
CA THR A 306 -3.98 -12.30 -34.14
C THR A 306 -5.18 -12.90 -33.42
N ARG A 307 -6.38 -12.52 -33.87
CA ARG A 307 -7.65 -13.10 -33.43
C ARG A 307 -7.92 -14.47 -34.07
N ASP A 308 -7.25 -14.81 -35.17
CA ASP A 308 -7.43 -16.09 -35.86
C ASP A 308 -6.64 -17.21 -35.16
N ILE A 309 -7.28 -17.85 -34.18
CA ILE A 309 -6.65 -18.88 -33.33
C ILE A 309 -7.25 -20.25 -33.67
N PRO A 310 -6.43 -21.28 -33.95
CA PRO A 310 -6.93 -22.59 -34.33
C PRO A 310 -7.67 -23.28 -33.19
N ASN A 311 -8.78 -23.96 -33.51
CA ASN A 311 -9.57 -24.78 -32.58
C ASN A 311 -10.20 -24.02 -31.39
N VAL A 312 -10.37 -22.69 -31.51
CA VAL A 312 -11.03 -21.86 -30.49
C VAL A 312 -12.41 -21.43 -30.99
N GLY A 313 -13.45 -21.63 -30.18
CA GLY A 313 -14.81 -21.23 -30.53
C GLY A 313 -15.04 -19.71 -30.46
N GLU A 314 -16.03 -19.20 -31.22
CA GLU A 314 -16.31 -17.76 -31.32
C GLU A 314 -16.59 -17.09 -29.95
N ALA A 315 -17.17 -17.82 -28.99
CA ALA A 315 -17.44 -17.31 -27.65
C ALA A 315 -16.17 -16.87 -26.91
N ALA A 316 -15.06 -17.58 -27.08
CA ALA A 316 -13.78 -17.21 -26.47
C ALA A 316 -13.11 -16.03 -27.20
N LEU A 317 -13.38 -15.87 -28.51
CA LEU A 317 -12.89 -14.76 -29.32
C LEU A 317 -13.71 -13.47 -29.12
N ALA A 318 -14.90 -13.55 -28.55
CA ALA A 318 -15.81 -12.41 -28.40
C ALA A 318 -15.21 -11.27 -27.55
N ARG A 319 -14.26 -11.58 -26.66
CA ARG A 319 -13.58 -10.60 -25.80
C ARG A 319 -12.33 -9.98 -26.41
N LEU A 320 -11.90 -10.47 -27.58
CA LEU A 320 -10.73 -9.98 -28.30
C LEU A 320 -11.14 -8.99 -29.39
N ASP A 321 -10.34 -7.94 -29.54
CA ASP A 321 -10.46 -7.00 -30.64
C ASP A 321 -10.01 -7.59 -31.98
N GLU A 322 -10.08 -6.79 -33.05
CA GLU A 322 -9.64 -7.20 -34.38
C GLU A 322 -8.15 -7.59 -34.43
N SER A 323 -7.33 -7.05 -33.53
CA SER A 323 -5.90 -7.35 -33.41
C SER A 323 -5.61 -8.60 -32.56
N GLY A 324 -6.62 -9.21 -31.94
CA GLY A 324 -6.46 -10.37 -31.06
C GLY A 324 -6.06 -10.01 -29.63
N ILE A 325 -6.34 -8.78 -29.19
CA ILE A 325 -6.03 -8.28 -27.85
C ILE A 325 -7.33 -8.02 -27.08
N VAL A 326 -7.36 -8.33 -25.80
CA VAL A 326 -8.54 -8.13 -24.94
C VAL A 326 -8.91 -6.65 -24.80
N TYR A 327 -10.21 -6.37 -24.76
CA TYR A 327 -10.73 -5.02 -24.49
C TYR A 327 -10.46 -4.56 -23.04
N ILE A 328 -10.11 -3.28 -22.89
CA ILE A 328 -10.05 -2.63 -21.56
C ILE A 328 -11.47 -2.57 -21.00
N GLY A 329 -11.63 -2.98 -19.74
CA GLY A 329 -12.92 -3.11 -19.05
C GLY A 329 -13.57 -4.49 -19.18
N ALA A 330 -12.99 -5.42 -19.94
CA ALA A 330 -13.49 -6.79 -20.01
C ALA A 330 -13.27 -7.53 -18.67
N GLU A 331 -14.34 -8.16 -18.17
CA GLU A 331 -14.26 -9.12 -17.08
C GLU A 331 -13.84 -10.48 -17.61
N VAL A 332 -12.76 -11.01 -17.05
CA VAL A 332 -12.13 -12.25 -17.48
C VAL A 332 -12.05 -13.25 -16.34
N LYS A 333 -12.17 -14.53 -16.68
CA LYS A 333 -12.12 -15.68 -15.79
C LYS A 333 -10.92 -16.55 -16.11
N PRO A 334 -10.53 -17.46 -15.21
CA PRO A 334 -9.47 -18.43 -15.47
C PRO A 334 -9.64 -19.15 -16.81
N GLY A 335 -8.58 -19.18 -17.62
CA GLY A 335 -8.56 -19.85 -18.93
C GLY A 335 -9.00 -18.99 -20.13
N ASP A 336 -9.58 -17.82 -19.89
CA ASP A 336 -9.92 -16.86 -20.95
C ASP A 336 -8.66 -16.33 -21.65
N ILE A 337 -8.78 -16.04 -22.95
CA ILE A 337 -7.67 -15.54 -23.76
C ILE A 337 -7.55 -14.01 -23.59
N LEU A 338 -6.37 -13.54 -23.21
CA LEU A 338 -6.04 -12.11 -23.09
C LEU A 338 -5.38 -11.58 -24.35
N VAL A 339 -4.46 -12.37 -24.93
CA VAL A 339 -3.74 -12.02 -26.15
C VAL A 339 -3.65 -13.29 -27.01
N GLY A 340 -4.31 -13.25 -28.16
CA GLY A 340 -4.23 -14.30 -29.17
C GLY A 340 -2.84 -14.35 -29.78
N LYS A 341 -2.16 -15.49 -29.68
CA LYS A 341 -0.83 -15.69 -30.25
C LYS A 341 -0.76 -17.02 -30.98
N VAL A 342 -0.26 -16.98 -32.20
CA VAL A 342 -0.03 -18.17 -33.03
C VAL A 342 1.47 -18.33 -33.31
N THR A 343 1.96 -19.55 -33.12
CA THR A 343 3.35 -19.91 -33.43
C THR A 343 3.37 -20.85 -34.64
N PRO A 344 4.18 -20.57 -35.67
CA PRO A 344 4.39 -21.49 -36.79
C PRO A 344 4.89 -22.85 -36.30
N LYS A 345 4.24 -23.91 -36.74
CA LYS A 345 4.57 -25.29 -36.37
C LYS A 345 5.10 -26.03 -37.59
N GLY A 346 6.20 -26.77 -37.41
CA GLY A 346 6.71 -27.67 -38.44
C GLY A 346 5.77 -28.86 -38.69
N GLU A 347 5.89 -29.46 -39.87
CA GLU A 347 5.08 -30.63 -40.25
C GLU A 347 5.42 -31.83 -39.37
N THR A 348 4.48 -32.25 -38.52
CA THR A 348 4.64 -33.43 -37.66
C THR A 348 4.09 -34.67 -38.35
N GLN A 349 4.85 -35.78 -38.36
CA GLN A 349 4.34 -37.07 -38.83
C GLN A 349 3.23 -37.56 -37.89
N LEU A 350 2.01 -37.56 -38.39
CA LEU A 350 0.83 -38.06 -37.68
C LEU A 350 0.80 -39.59 -37.67
N THR A 351 0.23 -40.16 -36.61
CA THR A 351 -0.06 -41.59 -36.50
C THR A 351 -1.12 -42.02 -37.54
N PRO A 352 -1.18 -43.31 -37.94
CA PRO A 352 -2.20 -43.81 -38.86
C PRO A 352 -3.64 -43.47 -38.42
N GLU A 353 -3.90 -43.51 -37.11
CA GLU A 353 -5.19 -43.20 -36.49
C GLU A 353 -5.55 -41.72 -36.66
N GLU A 354 -4.62 -40.80 -36.37
CA GLU A 354 -4.82 -39.36 -36.57
C GLU A 354 -4.98 -39.01 -38.05
N LYS A 355 -4.25 -39.69 -38.94
CA LYS A 355 -4.40 -39.52 -40.40
C LYS A 355 -5.79 -39.95 -40.86
N LEU A 356 -6.28 -41.09 -40.38
CA LEU A 356 -7.62 -41.58 -40.69
C LEU A 356 -8.68 -40.60 -40.19
N LEU A 357 -8.54 -40.12 -38.95
CA LEU A 357 -9.50 -39.20 -38.34
C LEU A 357 -9.59 -37.89 -39.13
N ARG A 358 -8.45 -37.32 -39.55
CA ARG A 358 -8.43 -36.15 -40.44
C ARG A 358 -9.05 -36.43 -41.80
N ALA A 359 -8.81 -37.60 -42.37
CA ALA A 359 -9.41 -37.99 -43.65
C ALA A 359 -10.94 -38.11 -43.55
N ILE A 360 -11.47 -38.56 -42.41
CA ILE A 360 -12.91 -38.67 -42.15
C ILE A 360 -13.55 -37.29 -41.96
N PHE A 361 -12.99 -36.44 -41.10
CA PHE A 361 -13.58 -35.14 -40.75
C PHE A 361 -13.22 -34.00 -41.71
N GLY A 362 -12.27 -34.22 -42.63
CA GLY A 362 -11.82 -33.20 -43.58
C GLY A 362 -11.12 -32.01 -42.90
N GLU A 363 -10.70 -32.15 -41.64
CA GLU A 363 -9.99 -31.11 -40.90
C GLU A 363 -8.62 -30.87 -41.54
N LYS A 364 -8.39 -29.63 -42.00
CA LYS A 364 -7.08 -29.22 -42.51
C LYS A 364 -6.06 -29.22 -41.37
N ALA A 365 -4.84 -29.64 -41.66
CA ALA A 365 -3.71 -29.42 -40.76
C ALA A 365 -3.58 -27.91 -40.54
N SER A 366 -3.73 -27.45 -39.29
CA SER A 366 -3.29 -26.11 -38.93
C SER A 366 -1.77 -26.11 -38.87
N ASP A 367 -1.14 -25.33 -39.74
CA ASP A 367 0.32 -25.10 -39.75
C ASP A 367 0.78 -24.21 -38.58
N VAL A 368 -0.17 -23.74 -37.77
CA VAL A 368 0.07 -22.91 -36.59
C VAL A 368 -0.44 -23.58 -35.32
N LYS A 369 0.23 -23.29 -34.20
CA LYS A 369 -0.12 -23.74 -32.85
C LYS A 369 -0.60 -22.55 -32.01
N ASP A 370 -1.66 -22.76 -31.23
CA ASP A 370 -2.09 -21.81 -30.19
C ASP A 370 -1.02 -21.73 -29.08
N THR A 371 -0.45 -20.55 -28.90
CA THR A 371 0.47 -20.17 -27.82
C THR A 371 0.02 -18.89 -27.14
N SER A 372 -1.30 -18.63 -27.17
CA SER A 372 -1.95 -17.44 -26.64
C SER A 372 -1.75 -17.28 -25.14
N LEU A 373 -1.71 -16.02 -24.70
CA LEU A 373 -1.72 -15.67 -23.28
C LEU A 373 -3.13 -15.86 -22.72
N ARG A 374 -3.25 -16.65 -21.66
CA ARG A 374 -4.51 -16.93 -20.96
C ARG A 374 -4.44 -16.48 -19.51
N VAL A 375 -5.59 -16.16 -18.93
CA VAL A 375 -5.71 -15.83 -17.50
C VAL A 375 -5.31 -17.05 -16.67
N PRO A 376 -4.39 -16.90 -15.69
CA PRO A 376 -3.99 -17.99 -14.80
C PRO A 376 -5.16 -18.60 -14.01
N SER A 377 -5.01 -19.86 -13.63
CA SER A 377 -5.97 -20.53 -12.74
C SER A 377 -6.07 -19.82 -11.40
N GLY A 378 -7.30 -19.59 -10.92
CA GLY A 378 -7.56 -18.95 -9.63
C GLY A 378 -7.47 -17.41 -9.64
N MET A 379 -7.44 -16.79 -10.82
CA MET A 379 -7.57 -15.33 -10.97
C MET A 379 -8.80 -14.99 -11.78
N ASP A 380 -9.68 -14.17 -11.22
CA ASP A 380 -10.79 -13.50 -11.90
C ASP A 380 -10.72 -12.00 -11.65
N GLY A 381 -10.99 -11.20 -12.68
CA GLY A 381 -10.81 -9.77 -12.57
C GLY A 381 -11.16 -9.01 -13.82
N THR A 382 -10.90 -7.71 -13.78
CA THR A 382 -11.18 -6.79 -14.89
C THR A 382 -9.87 -6.31 -15.50
N VAL A 383 -9.78 -6.33 -16.83
CA VAL A 383 -8.64 -5.76 -17.53
C VAL A 383 -8.69 -4.24 -17.41
N ILE A 384 -7.68 -3.62 -16.78
CA ILE A 384 -7.67 -2.17 -16.53
C ILE A 384 -6.82 -1.39 -17.52
N ASP A 385 -5.77 -1.99 -18.04
CA ASP A 385 -4.85 -1.34 -18.96
C ASP A 385 -4.19 -2.37 -19.87
N VAL A 386 -3.85 -1.93 -21.09
CA VAL A 386 -3.15 -2.73 -22.08
C VAL A 386 -2.10 -1.87 -22.75
N GLN A 387 -0.85 -2.31 -22.69
CA GLN A 387 0.28 -1.63 -23.31
C GLN A 387 0.85 -2.50 -24.42
N VAL A 388 1.04 -1.92 -25.60
CA VAL A 388 1.60 -2.59 -26.77
C VAL A 388 2.91 -1.91 -27.13
N PHE A 389 3.99 -2.67 -27.04
CA PHE A 389 5.33 -2.23 -27.43
C PHE A 389 5.69 -2.86 -28.76
N THR A 390 6.11 -2.02 -29.72
CA THR A 390 6.42 -2.46 -31.08
C THR A 390 7.85 -2.09 -31.43
N ARG A 391 8.62 -3.06 -31.90
CA ARG A 391 10.00 -2.82 -32.34
C ARG A 391 10.01 -1.85 -33.53
N ASP A 392 11.03 -0.99 -33.55
CA ASP A 392 11.28 -0.10 -34.68
C ASP A 392 11.47 -0.87 -36.00
N GLY A 393 10.74 -0.47 -37.05
CA GLY A 393 10.69 -1.14 -38.35
C GLY A 393 9.60 -2.21 -38.52
N VAL A 394 8.84 -2.55 -37.48
CA VAL A 394 7.62 -3.38 -37.58
C VAL A 394 6.39 -2.48 -37.74
N GLU A 395 5.47 -2.84 -38.63
CA GLU A 395 4.23 -2.08 -38.81
C GLU A 395 3.36 -2.13 -37.53
N LYS A 396 2.84 -0.98 -37.12
CA LYS A 396 2.02 -0.86 -35.91
C LYS A 396 0.59 -1.30 -36.18
N ASP A 397 0.02 -2.08 -35.28
CA ASP A 397 -1.37 -2.51 -35.38
C ASP A 397 -2.33 -1.34 -35.13
N LYS A 398 -3.59 -1.50 -35.55
CA LYS A 398 -4.67 -0.54 -35.25
C LYS A 398 -4.76 -0.20 -33.76
N ARG A 399 -4.58 -1.20 -32.88
CA ARG A 399 -4.62 -1.01 -31.42
C ARG A 399 -3.46 -0.17 -30.90
N ALA A 400 -2.25 -0.35 -31.42
CA ALA A 400 -1.09 0.45 -31.04
C ALA A 400 -1.26 1.92 -31.45
N LEU A 401 -1.77 2.17 -32.66
CA LEU A 401 -2.07 3.52 -33.15
C LEU A 401 -3.12 4.23 -32.29
N GLN A 402 -4.17 3.52 -31.86
CA GLN A 402 -5.20 4.07 -30.97
C GLN A 402 -4.61 4.50 -29.62
N ILE A 403 -3.76 3.67 -29.01
CA ILE A 403 -3.13 3.95 -27.72
C ILE A 403 -2.22 5.20 -27.81
N GLU A 404 -1.47 5.34 -28.91
CA GLU A 404 -0.64 6.53 -29.16
C GLU A 404 -1.49 7.81 -29.28
N GLU A 405 -2.61 7.76 -29.99
CA GLU A 405 -3.52 8.89 -30.15
C GLU A 405 -4.12 9.33 -28.80
N GLU A 406 -4.56 8.37 -27.98
CA GLU A 406 -5.07 8.62 -26.62
C GLU A 406 -4.00 9.21 -25.69
N ALA A 407 -2.75 8.77 -25.81
CA ALA A 407 -1.63 9.32 -25.05
C ALA A 407 -1.32 10.77 -25.48
N LEU A 408 -1.33 11.07 -26.77
CA LEU A 408 -1.15 12.42 -27.31
C LEU A 408 -2.26 13.37 -26.86
N ALA A 409 -3.51 12.91 -26.88
CA ALA A 409 -4.66 13.70 -26.44
C ALA A 409 -4.54 14.11 -24.96
N ARG A 410 -4.07 13.21 -24.09
CA ARG A 410 -3.83 13.48 -22.67
C ARG A 410 -2.77 14.56 -22.45
N VAL A 411 -1.60 14.42 -23.08
CA VAL A 411 -0.51 15.41 -22.97
C VAL A 411 -0.96 16.78 -23.47
N LYS A 412 -1.68 16.82 -24.59
CA LYS A 412 -2.23 18.05 -25.15
C LYS A 412 -3.17 18.76 -24.17
N LYS A 413 -4.04 18.01 -23.48
CA LYS A 413 -4.96 18.55 -22.47
C LYS A 413 -4.19 19.23 -21.33
N ASP A 414 -3.19 18.56 -20.77
CA ASP A 414 -2.41 19.10 -19.63
C ASP A 414 -1.68 20.38 -19.97
N LEU A 415 -0.98 20.40 -21.10
CA LEU A 415 -0.29 21.60 -21.56
C LEU A 415 -1.29 22.74 -21.81
N THR A 416 -2.49 22.43 -22.35
CA THR A 416 -3.51 23.45 -22.67
C THR A 416 -4.04 24.10 -21.40
N ASP A 417 -4.23 23.32 -20.34
CA ASP A 417 -4.65 23.84 -19.05
C ASP A 417 -3.58 24.71 -18.38
N GLN A 418 -2.31 24.31 -18.44
CA GLN A 418 -1.19 25.14 -17.99
C GLN A 418 -1.20 26.50 -18.70
N MET A 419 -1.29 26.48 -20.03
CA MET A 419 -1.35 27.69 -20.84
C MET A 419 -2.54 28.56 -20.45
N ARG A 420 -3.74 27.98 -20.32
CA ARG A 420 -4.98 28.71 -19.96
C ARG A 420 -4.86 29.45 -18.63
N ILE A 421 -4.29 28.83 -17.61
CA ILE A 421 -4.20 29.44 -16.27
C ILE A 421 -3.10 30.49 -16.23
N MET A 422 -1.95 30.23 -16.85
CA MET A 422 -0.86 31.21 -16.96
C MET A 422 -1.30 32.44 -17.77
N GLU A 423 -1.99 32.24 -18.89
CA GLU A 423 -2.59 33.34 -19.65
C GLU A 423 -3.58 34.10 -18.77
N ALA A 424 -4.48 33.43 -18.05
CA ALA A 424 -5.46 34.07 -17.18
C ALA A 424 -4.80 34.91 -16.06
N ASP A 425 -3.68 34.47 -15.52
CA ASP A 425 -2.92 35.19 -14.51
C ASP A 425 -2.24 36.45 -15.08
N ILE A 426 -1.59 36.33 -16.25
CA ILE A 426 -1.02 37.47 -16.95
C ILE A 426 -2.13 38.48 -17.30
N TYR A 427 -3.27 38.02 -17.79
CA TYR A 427 -4.42 38.88 -18.04
C TYR A 427 -4.93 39.55 -16.76
N ARG A 428 -4.97 38.87 -15.61
CA ARG A 428 -5.35 39.49 -14.34
C ARG A 428 -4.38 40.61 -13.92
N ARG A 429 -3.06 40.40 -14.07
CA ARG A 429 -2.05 41.43 -13.83
C ARG A 429 -2.23 42.63 -14.77
N VAL A 430 -2.49 42.36 -16.05
CA VAL A 430 -2.81 43.38 -17.05
C VAL A 430 -4.11 44.12 -16.69
N GLU A 431 -5.13 43.45 -16.17
CA GLU A 431 -6.38 44.05 -15.70
C GLU A 431 -6.12 45.04 -14.55
N GLN A 432 -5.36 44.62 -13.53
CA GLN A 432 -4.98 45.49 -12.40
C GLN A 432 -4.16 46.70 -12.85
N LEU A 433 -3.25 46.51 -13.81
CA LEU A 433 -2.45 47.59 -14.39
C LEU A 433 -3.31 48.59 -15.19
N LEU A 434 -4.32 48.11 -15.90
CA LEU A 434 -5.20 48.92 -16.75
C LEU A 434 -6.26 49.67 -15.94
N VAL A 435 -6.87 49.04 -14.93
CA VAL A 435 -7.97 49.61 -14.14
C VAL A 435 -7.52 50.90 -13.44
N GLY A 436 -8.24 52.00 -13.69
CA GLY A 436 -7.99 53.29 -13.05
C GLY A 436 -6.92 54.17 -13.72
N ARG A 437 -6.18 53.66 -14.73
CA ARG A 437 -5.23 54.46 -15.53
C ARG A 437 -5.94 55.23 -16.64
N THR A 438 -5.29 56.31 -17.09
CA THR A 438 -5.82 57.21 -18.14
C THR A 438 -5.32 56.74 -19.50
N ALA A 439 -6.24 56.41 -20.40
CA ALA A 439 -5.90 55.93 -21.73
C ALA A 439 -5.78 57.08 -22.74
N GLU A 440 -4.84 56.92 -23.67
CA GLU A 440 -4.63 57.82 -24.80
C GLU A 440 -5.45 57.40 -26.03
N GLY A 441 -5.79 56.11 -26.14
CA GLY A 441 -6.71 55.53 -27.11
C GLY A 441 -6.80 54.00 -26.98
N GLY A 442 -7.91 53.40 -27.41
CA GLY A 442 -8.10 51.96 -27.36
C GLY A 442 -9.28 51.45 -28.23
N PRO A 443 -9.33 50.14 -28.51
CA PRO A 443 -10.34 49.52 -29.38
C PRO A 443 -11.76 49.58 -28.77
N GLY A 444 -12.78 49.96 -29.54
CA GLY A 444 -14.15 50.12 -29.03
C GLY A 444 -14.54 51.56 -28.69
N GLY A 445 -13.78 52.56 -29.15
CA GLY A 445 -14.17 53.98 -29.07
C GLY A 445 -13.75 54.70 -27.78
N LEU A 446 -12.71 54.24 -27.11
CA LEU A 446 -12.20 54.87 -25.90
C LEU A 446 -11.60 56.26 -26.20
N LYS A 447 -12.21 57.31 -25.63
CA LYS A 447 -11.79 58.71 -25.86
C LYS A 447 -10.48 59.03 -25.13
N ARG A 448 -9.63 59.82 -25.78
CA ARG A 448 -8.37 60.34 -25.24
C ARG A 448 -8.61 61.05 -23.89
N GLY A 449 -8.05 60.53 -22.80
CA GLY A 449 -8.25 61.07 -21.45
C GLY A 449 -9.29 60.34 -20.59
N ALA A 450 -9.97 59.31 -21.10
CA ALA A 450 -10.89 58.50 -20.32
C ALA A 450 -10.15 57.53 -19.38
N LYS A 451 -10.72 57.30 -18.19
CA LYS A 451 -10.24 56.24 -17.27
C LYS A 451 -10.74 54.89 -17.76
N VAL A 452 -9.87 53.89 -17.74
CA VAL A 452 -10.26 52.51 -18.06
C VAL A 452 -11.07 51.95 -16.89
N THR A 453 -12.32 51.55 -17.17
CA THR A 453 -13.24 50.94 -16.18
C THR A 453 -13.30 49.43 -16.36
N LYS A 454 -13.58 48.71 -15.26
CA LYS A 454 -13.71 47.25 -15.25
C LYS A 454 -14.76 46.73 -16.26
N SER A 455 -15.89 47.44 -16.36
CA SER A 455 -16.96 47.12 -17.31
C SER A 455 -16.56 47.21 -18.79
N TYR A 456 -15.62 48.10 -19.14
CA TYR A 456 -15.10 48.24 -20.50
C TYR A 456 -14.14 47.10 -20.86
N LEU A 457 -13.30 46.68 -19.91
CA LEU A 457 -12.41 45.53 -20.07
C LEU A 457 -13.19 44.21 -20.21
N GLU A 458 -14.24 44.02 -19.40
CA GLU A 458 -15.14 42.86 -19.48
C GLU A 458 -15.91 42.81 -20.82
N GLY A 459 -16.30 43.97 -21.37
CA GLY A 459 -16.94 44.08 -22.68
C GLY A 459 -16.00 43.67 -23.83
N LEU A 460 -14.74 44.12 -23.80
CA LEU A 460 -13.71 43.73 -24.78
C LEU A 460 -13.29 42.26 -24.67
N ALA A 461 -13.27 41.72 -23.45
CA ALA A 461 -12.91 40.33 -23.18
C ALA A 461 -13.90 39.31 -23.78
N LYS A 462 -15.17 39.71 -23.99
CA LYS A 462 -16.17 38.86 -24.66
C LYS A 462 -15.90 38.68 -26.17
N ASP A 463 -15.26 39.64 -26.81
CA ASP A 463 -14.99 39.60 -28.26
C ASP A 463 -13.64 38.95 -28.58
N ASN A 464 -12.56 39.44 -27.97
CA ASN A 464 -11.21 38.83 -28.04
C ASN A 464 -10.31 39.46 -26.96
N ARG A 465 -9.79 38.64 -26.03
CA ARG A 465 -8.90 39.07 -24.94
C ARG A 465 -7.58 39.69 -25.43
N GLU A 466 -7.13 39.38 -26.64
CA GLU A 466 -5.90 39.94 -27.22
C GLU A 466 -5.99 41.46 -27.47
N LYS A 467 -7.20 42.00 -27.60
CA LYS A 467 -7.44 43.44 -27.77
C LYS A 467 -7.06 44.28 -26.55
N TRP A 468 -6.81 43.66 -25.39
CA TRP A 468 -6.31 44.35 -24.20
C TRP A 468 -4.91 44.93 -24.42
N PHE A 469 -4.09 44.29 -25.27
CA PHE A 469 -2.73 44.75 -25.60
C PHE A 469 -2.71 45.92 -26.59
N GLU A 470 -3.84 46.23 -27.23
CA GLU A 470 -3.98 47.37 -28.16
C GLU A 470 -4.31 48.69 -27.44
N ILE A 471 -4.55 48.65 -26.12
CA ILE A 471 -4.86 49.82 -25.31
C ILE A 471 -3.58 50.62 -25.07
N ARG A 472 -3.57 51.88 -25.52
CA ARG A 472 -2.45 52.81 -25.30
C ARG A 472 -2.70 53.64 -24.06
N LEU A 473 -1.84 53.51 -23.06
CA LEU A 473 -1.88 54.30 -21.83
C LEU A 473 -1.05 55.57 -21.98
N ARG A 474 -1.39 56.62 -21.22
CA ARG A 474 -0.61 57.87 -21.20
C ARG A 474 0.70 57.77 -20.40
N ASN A 475 0.86 56.71 -19.61
CA ASN A 475 2.05 56.47 -18.79
C ASN A 475 3.01 55.54 -19.57
N GLU A 476 4.22 56.02 -19.87
CA GLU A 476 5.24 55.24 -20.61
C GLU A 476 5.65 53.97 -19.87
N GLU A 477 5.76 54.01 -18.54
CA GLU A 477 6.13 52.85 -17.71
C GLU A 477 5.07 51.74 -17.78
N ALA A 478 3.79 52.13 -17.81
CA ALA A 478 2.68 51.18 -17.93
C ALA A 478 2.58 50.59 -19.35
N ASN A 479 2.91 51.35 -20.40
CA ASN A 479 3.00 50.81 -21.76
C ASN A 479 4.15 49.80 -21.90
N ALA A 480 5.31 50.08 -21.30
CA ALA A 480 6.44 49.15 -21.29
C ALA A 480 6.10 47.83 -20.59
N GLN A 481 5.37 47.88 -19.46
CA GLN A 481 4.88 46.69 -18.77
C GLN A 481 3.84 45.90 -19.58
N LEU A 482 2.99 46.60 -20.32
CA LEU A 482 1.96 45.99 -21.18
C LEU A 482 2.58 45.29 -22.40
N GLU A 483 3.63 45.89 -22.99
CA GLU A 483 4.43 45.29 -24.07
C GLU A 483 5.24 44.09 -23.57
N ALA A 484 5.83 44.17 -22.36
CA ALA A 484 6.50 43.05 -21.73
C ALA A 484 5.55 41.87 -21.46
N ALA A 485 4.33 42.14 -20.98
CA ALA A 485 3.31 41.11 -20.79
C ALA A 485 2.88 40.45 -22.12
N ALA A 486 2.75 41.23 -23.20
CA ALA A 486 2.45 40.71 -24.53
C ALA A 486 3.59 39.84 -25.10
N ALA A 487 4.85 40.23 -24.87
CA ALA A 487 6.01 39.41 -25.22
C ALA A 487 6.04 38.10 -24.43
N GLN A 488 5.72 38.14 -23.14
CA GLN A 488 5.67 36.97 -22.27
C GLN A 488 4.62 35.94 -22.72
N ILE A 489 3.43 36.38 -23.15
CA ILE A 489 2.40 35.47 -23.68
C ILE A 489 2.86 34.81 -24.99
N ARG A 490 3.51 35.57 -25.89
CA ARG A 490 4.05 34.99 -27.13
C ARG A 490 5.11 33.93 -26.86
N GLN A 491 6.06 34.22 -25.97
CA GLN A 491 7.09 33.27 -25.56
C GLN A 491 6.47 32.00 -24.96
N LEU A 492 5.46 32.15 -24.10
CA LEU A 492 4.75 31.03 -23.49
C LEU A 492 4.10 30.11 -24.52
N ARG A 493 3.48 30.68 -25.57
CA ARG A 493 2.86 29.90 -26.66
C ARG A 493 3.90 29.15 -27.49
N GLU A 494 5.03 29.77 -27.80
CA GLU A 494 6.14 29.11 -28.52
C GLU A 494 6.76 27.96 -27.70
N ASP A 495 6.98 28.19 -26.40
CA ASP A 495 7.51 27.16 -25.50
C ASP A 495 6.55 25.97 -25.37
N PHE A 496 5.23 26.24 -25.34
CA PHE A 496 4.19 25.22 -25.35
C PHE A 496 4.24 24.37 -26.63
N GLU A 497 4.33 24.99 -27.81
CA GLU A 497 4.37 24.25 -29.09
C GLU A 497 5.62 23.36 -29.16
N ARG A 498 6.77 23.88 -28.72
CA ARG A 498 8.01 23.09 -28.64
C ARG A 498 7.86 21.88 -27.72
N GLN A 499 7.30 22.06 -26.53
CA GLN A 499 7.09 20.97 -25.57
C GLN A 499 6.12 19.91 -26.11
N LEU A 500 5.05 20.33 -26.80
CA LEU A 500 4.09 19.43 -27.42
C LEU A 500 4.75 18.56 -28.50
N GLU A 501 5.57 19.16 -29.36
CA GLU A 501 6.27 18.44 -30.43
C GLU A 501 7.34 17.48 -29.87
N GLU A 502 8.07 17.88 -28.83
CA GLU A 502 9.02 16.99 -28.14
C GLU A 502 8.32 15.77 -27.52
N LYS A 503 7.17 15.97 -26.88
CA LYS A 503 6.36 14.88 -26.31
C LYS A 503 5.80 13.98 -27.40
N ARG A 504 5.33 14.58 -28.51
CA ARG A 504 4.84 13.83 -29.67
C ARG A 504 5.91 12.91 -30.24
N ARG A 505 7.13 13.43 -30.45
CA ARG A 505 8.26 12.64 -30.94
C ARG A 505 8.58 11.44 -30.04
N LYS A 506 8.51 11.62 -28.72
CA LYS A 506 8.76 10.54 -27.75
C LYS A 506 7.70 9.44 -27.78
N ILE A 507 6.43 9.81 -27.98
CA ILE A 507 5.31 8.84 -28.00
C ILE A 507 5.30 8.04 -29.31
N THR A 508 5.64 8.68 -30.44
CA THR A 508 5.61 8.01 -31.75
C THR A 508 6.86 7.17 -32.04
N ALA A 509 7.97 7.42 -31.33
CA ALA A 509 9.21 6.65 -31.47
C ALA A 509 8.99 5.16 -31.18
N GLY A 510 9.61 4.27 -31.97
CA GLY A 510 9.56 2.82 -31.75
C GLY A 510 10.29 2.41 -30.48
N ASP A 511 9.87 1.29 -29.90
CA ASP A 511 10.43 0.78 -28.64
C ASP A 511 11.66 -0.10 -28.88
N ASP A 512 12.63 -0.03 -27.97
CA ASP A 512 13.80 -0.91 -27.97
C ASP A 512 13.47 -2.24 -27.26
N LEU A 513 13.21 -3.28 -28.06
CA LEU A 513 12.84 -4.62 -27.58
C LEU A 513 14.01 -5.60 -27.68
N ALA A 514 14.08 -6.54 -26.73
CA ALA A 514 15.10 -7.59 -26.66
C ALA A 514 15.26 -8.36 -28.00
N PRO A 515 16.49 -8.75 -28.39
CA PRO A 515 16.76 -9.38 -29.69
C PRO A 515 15.80 -10.53 -30.02
N GLY A 516 15.25 -10.52 -31.24
CA GLY A 516 14.26 -11.52 -31.69
C GLY A 516 12.83 -11.30 -31.20
N VAL A 517 12.54 -10.35 -30.30
CA VAL A 517 11.16 -9.95 -29.95
C VAL A 517 10.65 -8.89 -30.92
N LEU A 518 9.60 -9.19 -31.67
CA LEU A 518 8.99 -8.26 -32.62
C LEU A 518 8.01 -7.31 -31.93
N LYS A 519 7.21 -7.86 -31.02
CA LYS A 519 6.15 -7.15 -30.31
C LYS A 519 5.98 -7.71 -28.90
N MET A 520 5.67 -6.84 -27.95
CA MET A 520 5.33 -7.21 -26.58
C MET A 520 3.99 -6.59 -26.20
N VAL A 521 3.08 -7.39 -25.68
CA VAL A 521 1.80 -6.90 -25.14
C VAL A 521 1.79 -7.16 -23.65
N LYS A 522 1.56 -6.12 -22.85
CA LYS A 522 1.32 -6.21 -21.42
C LYS A 522 -0.14 -5.96 -21.14
N VAL A 523 -0.76 -6.85 -20.38
CA VAL A 523 -2.14 -6.74 -19.94
C VAL A 523 -2.13 -6.63 -18.42
N TYR A 524 -2.74 -5.57 -17.89
CA TYR A 524 -2.89 -5.37 -16.46
C TYR A 524 -4.28 -5.83 -16.03
N LEU A 525 -4.33 -6.82 -15.15
CA LEU A 525 -5.55 -7.40 -14.61
C LEU A 525 -5.74 -6.94 -13.18
N ALA A 526 -6.83 -6.22 -12.90
CA ALA A 526 -7.23 -5.87 -11.55
C ALA A 526 -8.11 -6.97 -10.95
N VAL A 527 -7.62 -7.60 -9.90
CA VAL A 527 -8.29 -8.66 -9.14
C VAL A 527 -8.73 -8.05 -7.80
N LYS A 528 -10.03 -8.14 -7.52
CA LYS A 528 -10.56 -7.75 -6.21
C LYS A 528 -10.59 -8.98 -5.31
N ARG A 529 -9.76 -8.99 -4.27
CA ARG A 529 -9.68 -10.10 -3.32
C ARG A 529 -10.40 -9.75 -2.03
N ARG A 530 -11.54 -10.40 -1.83
CA ARG A 530 -12.26 -10.34 -0.56
C ARG A 530 -11.52 -11.12 0.51
N ILE A 531 -11.87 -10.85 1.76
CA ILE A 531 -11.38 -11.61 2.90
C ILE A 531 -12.09 -12.97 2.96
N GLN A 532 -11.35 -14.03 3.24
CA GLN A 532 -11.89 -15.39 3.29
C GLN A 532 -11.16 -16.28 4.30
N PRO A 533 -11.74 -17.43 4.71
CA PRO A 533 -11.06 -18.38 5.58
C PRO A 533 -9.73 -18.84 4.98
N GLY A 534 -8.69 -18.87 5.82
CA GLY A 534 -7.31 -19.15 5.40
C GLY A 534 -6.46 -17.90 5.17
N ASP A 535 -7.06 -16.71 4.99
CA ASP A 535 -6.30 -15.46 4.97
C ASP A 535 -5.72 -15.17 6.34
N LYS A 536 -4.55 -14.51 6.35
CA LYS A 536 -3.83 -14.15 7.57
C LYS A 536 -4.08 -12.69 7.96
N MET A 537 -4.47 -12.48 9.20
CA MET A 537 -4.60 -11.17 9.81
C MET A 537 -3.65 -11.01 11.00
N ALA A 538 -3.40 -9.76 11.38
CA ALA A 538 -2.64 -9.45 12.58
C ALA A 538 -3.04 -8.09 13.16
N GLY A 539 -2.85 -7.91 14.46
CA GLY A 539 -2.77 -6.58 15.07
C GLY A 539 -1.32 -6.07 15.11
N ARG A 540 -1.13 -4.86 15.65
CA ARG A 540 0.20 -4.23 15.78
C ARG A 540 1.06 -4.83 16.89
N HIS A 541 0.45 -5.56 17.82
CA HIS A 541 1.08 -6.13 19.02
C HIS A 541 1.63 -7.56 18.82
N GLY A 542 1.95 -7.95 17.58
CA GLY A 542 2.45 -9.28 17.25
C GLY A 542 1.44 -10.43 17.44
N ASN A 543 0.16 -10.10 17.61
CA ASN A 543 -0.97 -11.03 17.59
C ASN A 543 -1.33 -11.34 16.14
N LYS A 544 -0.91 -12.52 15.65
CA LYS A 544 -1.25 -13.03 14.33
C LYS A 544 -2.33 -14.09 14.43
N GLY A 545 -3.14 -14.20 13.39
CA GLY A 545 -4.11 -15.27 13.29
C GLY A 545 -4.55 -15.56 11.86
N VAL A 546 -5.13 -16.74 11.70
CA VAL A 546 -5.72 -17.19 10.42
C VAL A 546 -7.21 -17.23 10.59
N ILE A 547 -7.93 -16.72 9.60
CA ILE A 547 -9.39 -16.71 9.63
C ILE A 547 -9.88 -18.14 9.51
N SER A 548 -10.60 -18.62 10.50
CA SER A 548 -11.15 -19.99 10.52
C SER A 548 -12.54 -20.05 9.92
N MET A 549 -13.39 -19.08 10.24
CA MET A 549 -14.78 -19.02 9.82
C MET A 549 -15.27 -17.58 9.75
N ILE A 550 -16.15 -17.34 8.77
CA ILE A 550 -16.98 -16.14 8.68
C ILE A 550 -18.37 -16.53 9.20
N VAL A 551 -18.82 -15.87 10.26
CA VAL A 551 -20.07 -16.19 10.97
C VAL A 551 -21.15 -15.17 10.60
N PRO A 552 -22.41 -15.60 10.35
CA PRO A 552 -23.51 -14.68 10.11
C PRO A 552 -23.69 -13.67 11.24
N VAL A 553 -24.20 -12.48 10.92
CA VAL A 553 -24.29 -11.37 11.87
C VAL A 553 -25.19 -11.71 13.07
N GLU A 554 -26.26 -12.46 12.82
CA GLU A 554 -27.22 -12.93 13.83
C GLU A 554 -26.62 -13.93 14.83
N ASP A 555 -25.58 -14.65 14.44
CA ASP A 555 -24.92 -15.64 15.27
C ASP A 555 -23.82 -15.01 16.16
N MET A 556 -23.39 -13.79 15.85
CA MET A 556 -22.31 -13.12 16.56
C MET A 556 -22.76 -12.69 17.97
N PRO A 557 -21.85 -12.69 18.97
CA PRO A 557 -22.10 -11.98 20.21
C PRO A 557 -22.45 -10.51 19.94
N TYR A 558 -23.41 -9.98 20.67
CA TYR A 558 -23.82 -8.59 20.56
C TYR A 558 -23.90 -7.89 21.91
N LEU A 559 -23.75 -6.57 21.86
CA LEU A 559 -23.85 -5.65 23.00
C LEU A 559 -25.33 -5.45 23.40
N GLU A 560 -25.58 -4.91 24.60
CA GLU A 560 -26.95 -4.63 25.09
C GLU A 560 -27.75 -3.67 24.17
N ASP A 561 -27.05 -2.84 23.38
CA ASP A 561 -27.66 -1.94 22.41
C ASP A 561 -28.04 -2.63 21.07
N GLY A 562 -27.75 -3.92 20.93
CA GLY A 562 -27.98 -4.72 19.74
C GLY A 562 -26.82 -4.72 18.75
N THR A 563 -25.71 -4.03 19.03
CA THR A 563 -24.55 -3.96 18.12
C THR A 563 -23.77 -5.29 18.14
N PRO A 564 -23.65 -6.00 17.01
CA PRO A 564 -22.86 -7.22 16.93
C PRO A 564 -21.36 -6.92 16.91
N VAL A 565 -20.56 -7.81 17.50
CA VAL A 565 -19.10 -7.77 17.45
C VAL A 565 -18.60 -8.12 16.04
N ASP A 566 -17.51 -7.48 15.60
CA ASP A 566 -16.93 -7.73 14.27
C ASP A 566 -15.97 -8.92 14.28
N ILE A 567 -15.15 -9.05 15.32
CA ILE A 567 -14.10 -10.08 15.45
C ILE A 567 -14.09 -10.67 16.86
N VAL A 568 -13.96 -11.98 16.98
CA VAL A 568 -13.78 -12.66 18.27
C VAL A 568 -12.37 -13.23 18.35
N LEU A 569 -11.59 -12.77 19.35
CA LEU A 569 -10.23 -13.21 19.63
C LEU A 569 -10.17 -14.09 20.87
N ASN A 570 -9.20 -15.00 20.88
CA ASN A 570 -9.00 -15.90 22.01
C ASN A 570 -8.26 -15.18 23.16
N PRO A 571 -8.85 -15.10 24.37
CA PRO A 571 -8.20 -14.46 25.50
C PRO A 571 -6.95 -15.21 25.99
N LEU A 572 -6.83 -16.52 25.72
CA LEU A 572 -5.70 -17.34 26.18
C LEU A 572 -4.38 -16.98 25.50
N GLY A 573 -4.44 -16.32 24.33
CA GLY A 573 -3.26 -15.86 23.60
C GLY A 573 -2.53 -14.70 24.28
N VAL A 574 -3.23 -13.89 25.10
CA VAL A 574 -2.66 -12.67 25.71
C VAL A 574 -1.66 -12.99 26.83
N PRO A 575 -2.00 -13.80 27.86
CA PRO A 575 -1.10 -14.01 29.00
C PRO A 575 0.17 -14.78 28.63
N SER A 576 0.06 -15.76 27.72
CA SER A 576 1.20 -16.59 27.31
C SER A 576 2.22 -15.83 26.46
N ARG A 577 1.79 -14.74 25.80
CA ARG A 577 2.62 -13.93 24.90
C ARG A 577 3.07 -12.61 25.51
N MET A 578 2.50 -12.23 26.65
CA MET A 578 2.82 -11.01 27.37
C MET A 578 2.76 -9.76 26.48
N ASN A 579 1.75 -9.68 25.61
CA ASN A 579 1.44 -8.49 24.80
C ASN A 579 0.16 -7.83 25.29
N VAL A 580 0.25 -7.19 26.46
CA VAL A 580 -0.88 -6.58 27.15
C VAL A 580 -1.30 -5.27 26.46
N GLY A 581 -0.41 -4.66 25.67
CA GLY A 581 -0.70 -3.44 24.91
C GLY A 581 -1.95 -3.56 24.04
N GLN A 582 -2.23 -4.74 23.48
CA GLN A 582 -3.45 -4.96 22.66
C GLN A 582 -4.76 -4.80 23.47
N VAL A 583 -4.74 -5.10 24.77
CA VAL A 583 -5.91 -4.95 25.65
C VAL A 583 -6.11 -3.47 25.99
N LEU A 584 -5.01 -2.74 26.25
CA LEU A 584 -5.04 -1.30 26.46
C LEU A 584 -5.51 -0.55 25.21
N GLU A 585 -5.03 -0.96 24.02
CA GLU A 585 -5.52 -0.47 22.72
C GLU A 585 -7.03 -0.70 22.60
N THR A 586 -7.51 -1.90 22.96
CA THR A 586 -8.94 -2.24 22.89
C THR A 586 -9.78 -1.33 23.80
N HIS A 587 -9.35 -1.11 25.04
CA HIS A 587 -10.06 -0.24 26.00
C HIS A 587 -10.08 1.21 25.55
N LEU A 588 -8.92 1.77 25.17
CA LEU A 588 -8.83 3.15 24.71
C LEU A 588 -9.60 3.34 23.39
N GLY A 589 -9.52 2.36 22.48
CA GLY A 589 -10.27 2.35 21.22
C GLY A 589 -11.78 2.34 21.45
N TRP A 590 -12.26 1.66 22.49
CA TRP A 590 -13.66 1.71 22.86
C TRP A 590 -14.08 3.09 23.38
N ALA A 591 -13.26 3.71 24.22
CA ALA A 591 -13.47 5.08 24.67
C ALA A 591 -13.49 6.07 23.48
N ALA A 592 -12.51 5.99 22.59
CA ALA A 592 -12.41 6.81 21.39
C ALA A 592 -13.65 6.72 20.49
N LYS A 593 -14.15 5.49 20.25
CA LYS A 593 -15.40 5.30 19.49
C LYS A 593 -16.62 5.83 20.23
N GLY A 594 -16.72 5.57 21.54
CA GLY A 594 -17.83 6.05 22.37
C GLY A 594 -17.95 7.57 22.40
N LEU A 595 -16.81 8.28 22.49
CA LEU A 595 -16.75 9.74 22.38
C LEU A 595 -17.22 10.22 21.01
N GLY A 596 -16.79 9.57 19.92
CA GLY A 596 -17.24 9.90 18.56
C GLY A 596 -18.75 9.72 18.38
N ILE A 597 -19.33 8.63 18.89
CA ILE A 597 -20.78 8.40 18.87
C ILE A 597 -21.52 9.51 19.63
N LYS A 598 -20.96 9.99 20.75
CA LYS A 598 -21.53 11.08 21.55
C LYS A 598 -21.48 12.42 20.79
N ILE A 599 -20.37 12.73 20.13
CA ILE A 599 -20.24 13.89 19.23
C ILE A 599 -21.28 13.78 18.10
N GLY A 600 -21.39 12.62 17.45
CA GLY A 600 -22.38 12.36 16.41
C GLY A 600 -23.82 12.61 16.87
N LYS A 601 -24.18 12.13 18.06
CA LYS A 601 -25.50 12.40 18.68
C LYS A 601 -25.73 13.89 18.92
N MET A 602 -24.71 14.64 19.33
CA MET A 602 -24.80 16.10 19.51
C MET A 602 -24.99 16.85 18.18
N LEU A 603 -24.29 16.42 17.12
CA LEU A 603 -24.43 16.95 15.77
C LEU A 603 -25.82 16.66 15.19
N ASP A 604 -26.30 15.42 15.32
CA ASP A 604 -27.63 15.01 14.86
C ASP A 604 -28.74 15.76 15.60
N ALA A 605 -28.54 16.06 16.89
CA ALA A 605 -29.44 16.88 17.70
C ALA A 605 -29.34 18.39 17.41
N LYS A 606 -28.43 18.82 16.52
CA LYS A 606 -28.12 20.22 16.20
C LYS A 606 -27.83 21.06 17.46
N ALA A 607 -27.03 20.49 18.35
CA ALA A 607 -26.55 21.19 19.54
C ALA A 607 -25.84 22.50 19.17
N LYS A 608 -25.82 23.46 20.10
CA LYS A 608 -25.12 24.73 19.86
C LYS A 608 -23.62 24.48 19.73
N VAL A 609 -22.95 25.23 18.83
CA VAL A 609 -21.48 25.11 18.64
C VAL A 609 -20.71 25.28 19.95
N ALA A 610 -21.18 26.17 20.85
CA ALA A 610 -20.59 26.34 22.17
C ALA A 610 -20.62 25.07 23.04
N GLU A 611 -21.66 24.23 22.93
CA GLU A 611 -21.76 22.98 23.67
C GLU A 611 -20.82 21.92 23.11
N ILE A 612 -20.70 21.84 21.78
CA ILE A 612 -19.74 20.96 21.09
C ILE A 612 -18.31 21.38 21.44
N ARG A 613 -17.99 22.67 21.36
CA ARG A 613 -16.69 23.24 21.74
C ARG A 613 -16.34 22.92 23.19
N ALA A 614 -17.27 23.09 24.12
CA ALA A 614 -17.06 22.75 25.53
C ALA A 614 -16.89 21.24 25.78
N PHE A 615 -17.48 20.38 24.93
CA PHE A 615 -17.28 18.95 25.01
C PHE A 615 -15.91 18.54 24.44
N LEU A 616 -15.50 19.12 23.30
CA LEU A 616 -14.16 18.93 22.73
C LEU A 616 -13.06 19.41 23.68
N ASP A 617 -13.26 20.54 24.36
CA ASP A 617 -12.32 21.05 25.36
C ASP A 617 -12.10 20.05 26.50
N LYS A 618 -13.16 19.37 26.97
CA LYS A 618 -13.02 18.30 27.98
C LYS A 618 -12.27 17.08 27.46
N ILE A 619 -12.34 16.80 26.16
CA ILE A 619 -11.62 15.67 25.57
C ILE A 619 -10.14 16.03 25.43
N TYR A 620 -9.82 17.13 24.75
CA TYR A 620 -8.44 17.50 24.41
C TYR A 620 -7.65 18.11 25.57
N ASN A 621 -8.27 18.93 26.43
CA ASN A 621 -7.55 19.73 27.43
C ASN A 621 -7.61 19.14 28.86
N SER A 622 -8.05 17.89 29.01
CA SER A 622 -8.11 17.21 30.31
C SER A 622 -6.77 16.64 30.77
N SER A 623 -5.97 16.10 29.85
CA SER A 623 -4.67 15.47 30.12
C SER A 623 -3.76 15.59 28.91
N GLY A 624 -2.44 15.71 29.14
CA GLY A 624 -1.45 15.78 28.07
C GLY A 624 -1.26 17.19 27.46
N GLN A 625 -1.01 17.23 26.15
CA GLN A 625 -0.80 18.47 25.41
C GLN A 625 -2.11 19.26 25.29
N LYS A 626 -2.07 20.54 25.68
CA LYS A 626 -3.22 21.45 25.57
C LYS A 626 -3.32 22.02 24.16
N GLU A 627 -4.51 21.97 23.61
CA GLU A 627 -4.85 22.47 22.27
C GLU A 627 -5.70 23.75 22.37
N ASP A 628 -5.36 24.75 21.55
CA ASP A 628 -6.06 26.04 21.49
C ASP A 628 -7.27 25.96 20.55
N LEU A 629 -8.39 25.46 21.08
CA LEU A 629 -9.64 25.38 20.35
C LEU A 629 -10.24 26.77 20.05
N ASP A 630 -9.90 27.82 20.79
CA ASP A 630 -10.47 29.17 20.60
C ASP A 630 -9.92 29.85 19.34
N SER A 631 -8.78 29.38 18.83
CA SER A 631 -8.24 29.81 17.54
C SER A 631 -9.10 29.40 16.34
N LEU A 632 -9.94 28.36 16.48
CA LEU A 632 -10.76 27.80 15.42
C LEU A 632 -12.11 28.52 15.29
N THR A 633 -12.49 28.80 14.04
CA THR A 633 -13.80 29.35 13.68
C THR A 633 -14.91 28.34 13.94
N ASP A 634 -16.15 28.83 14.05
CA ASP A 634 -17.31 27.95 14.29
C ASP A 634 -17.56 26.96 13.14
N GLU A 635 -17.21 27.32 11.91
CA GLU A 635 -17.29 26.41 10.75
C GLU A 635 -16.24 25.29 10.84
N GLU A 636 -15.00 25.62 11.21
CA GLU A 636 -13.92 24.64 11.41
C GLU A 636 -14.21 23.68 12.57
N ILE A 637 -14.83 24.16 13.66
CA ILE A 637 -15.24 23.29 14.77
C ILE A 637 -16.32 22.29 14.33
N LEU A 638 -17.26 22.71 13.48
CA LEU A 638 -18.28 21.81 12.94
C LEU A 638 -17.67 20.78 11.98
N GLU A 639 -16.74 21.19 11.13
CA GLU A 639 -16.02 20.27 10.24
C GLU A 639 -15.17 19.26 11.03
N LEU A 640 -14.46 19.73 12.06
CA LEU A 640 -13.72 18.88 12.98
C LEU A 640 -14.65 17.87 13.66
N ALA A 641 -15.78 18.33 14.20
CA ALA A 641 -16.74 17.45 14.87
C ALA A 641 -17.33 16.39 13.92
N GLU A 642 -17.60 16.73 12.65
CA GLU A 642 -18.06 15.77 11.64
C GLU A 642 -16.98 14.70 11.37
N ASN A 643 -15.71 15.09 11.27
CA ASN A 643 -14.58 14.19 11.08
C ASN A 643 -14.30 13.28 12.31
N LEU A 644 -14.79 13.66 13.49
CA LEU A 644 -14.67 12.91 14.75
C LEU A 644 -15.88 12.00 15.03
N ARG A 645 -16.92 12.04 14.18
CA ARG A 645 -18.14 11.24 14.35
C ARG A 645 -17.87 9.74 14.40
N ASP A 646 -16.93 9.28 13.58
CA ASP A 646 -16.54 7.87 13.51
C ASP A 646 -15.61 7.43 14.65
N GLY A 647 -15.26 8.34 15.56
CA GLY A 647 -14.37 8.10 16.69
C GLY A 647 -13.33 9.20 16.79
N VAL A 648 -12.92 9.51 18.02
CA VAL A 648 -11.89 10.51 18.29
C VAL A 648 -10.52 9.84 18.21
N PRO A 649 -9.66 10.15 17.22
CA PRO A 649 -8.31 9.60 17.18
C PRO A 649 -7.51 10.08 18.39
N MET A 650 -6.82 9.16 19.04
CA MET A 650 -6.00 9.39 20.22
C MET A 650 -4.57 8.92 19.93
N ALA A 651 -3.59 9.74 20.32
CA ALA A 651 -2.18 9.40 20.18
C ALA A 651 -1.61 8.97 21.54
N THR A 652 -1.01 7.79 21.59
CA THR A 652 -0.21 7.28 22.71
C THR A 652 1.22 7.04 22.24
N PRO A 653 2.10 8.04 22.38
CA PRO A 653 3.53 7.92 22.08
C PRO A 653 4.21 6.72 22.75
N VAL A 654 5.21 6.16 22.09
CA VAL A 654 6.02 5.06 22.63
C VAL A 654 6.81 5.51 23.87
N PHE A 655 6.68 4.77 24.98
CA PHE A 655 7.29 5.08 26.29
C PHE A 655 6.82 6.39 26.96
N ASP A 656 5.82 7.05 26.38
CA ASP A 656 5.17 8.29 26.87
C ASP A 656 3.67 8.24 26.52
N GLY A 657 3.06 7.08 26.76
CA GLY A 657 1.69 6.75 26.39
C GLY A 657 0.67 7.12 27.47
N ALA A 658 -0.61 6.91 27.16
CA ALA A 658 -1.70 7.17 28.10
C ALA A 658 -1.64 6.20 29.31
N ASN A 659 -1.83 6.74 30.50
CA ASN A 659 -1.88 5.96 31.73
C ASN A 659 -3.26 5.31 31.92
N GLU A 660 -3.34 4.26 32.73
CA GLU A 660 -4.61 3.54 32.97
C GLU A 660 -5.71 4.45 33.54
N GLU A 661 -5.36 5.40 34.40
CA GLU A 661 -6.31 6.37 34.96
C GLU A 661 -6.93 7.27 33.89
N GLU A 662 -6.14 7.66 32.89
CA GLU A 662 -6.59 8.49 31.76
C GLU A 662 -7.53 7.69 30.85
N ILE A 663 -7.21 6.41 30.59
CA ILE A 663 -8.09 5.50 29.84
C ILE A 663 -9.45 5.37 30.55
N ARG A 664 -9.45 5.17 31.87
CA ARG A 664 -10.67 5.09 32.68
C ARG A 664 -11.46 6.40 32.65
N ALA A 665 -10.77 7.55 32.69
CA ALA A 665 -11.42 8.86 32.58
C ALA A 665 -12.11 9.04 31.22
N MET A 666 -11.49 8.61 30.13
CA MET A 666 -12.07 8.65 28.79
C MET A 666 -13.26 7.69 28.64
N LEU A 667 -13.18 6.48 29.18
CA LEU A 667 -14.31 5.54 29.24
C LEU A 667 -15.50 6.15 30.00
N ARG A 668 -15.24 6.79 31.14
CA ARG A 668 -16.28 7.48 31.92
C ARG A 668 -16.90 8.63 31.13
N LEU A 669 -16.10 9.42 30.41
CA LEU A 669 -16.58 10.53 29.58
C LEU A 669 -17.47 10.04 28.42
N ALA A 670 -17.18 8.84 27.91
CA ALA A 670 -17.94 8.14 26.88
C ALA A 670 -19.19 7.41 27.40
N ASP A 671 -19.50 7.47 28.70
CA ASP A 671 -20.57 6.73 29.38
C ASP A 671 -20.42 5.20 29.27
N LEU A 672 -19.17 4.71 29.24
CA LEU A 672 -18.81 3.29 29.18
C LEU A 672 -18.28 2.77 30.53
N PRO A 673 -18.30 1.44 30.78
CA PRO A 673 -17.73 0.86 31.99
C PRO A 673 -16.22 1.10 32.11
N GLU A 674 -15.77 1.60 33.26
CA GLU A 674 -14.34 1.85 33.53
C GLU A 674 -13.47 0.59 33.49
N SER A 675 -14.07 -0.60 33.62
CA SER A 675 -13.38 -1.88 33.49
C SER A 675 -13.00 -2.23 32.05
N GLY A 676 -13.56 -1.55 31.04
CA GLY A 676 -13.44 -1.95 29.64
C GLY A 676 -14.16 -3.27 29.31
N GLN A 677 -15.04 -3.73 30.20
CA GLN A 677 -15.79 -4.98 30.06
C GLN A 677 -17.29 -4.73 30.13
N THR A 678 -18.05 -5.52 29.37
CA THR A 678 -19.51 -5.46 29.35
C THR A 678 -20.13 -6.84 29.20
N THR A 679 -21.41 -6.96 29.52
CA THR A 679 -22.18 -8.18 29.28
C THR A 679 -22.46 -8.29 27.78
N LEU A 680 -22.05 -9.40 27.19
CA LEU A 680 -22.42 -9.77 25.82
C LEU A 680 -23.60 -10.75 25.87
N ILE A 681 -24.37 -10.78 24.78
CA ILE A 681 -25.46 -11.72 24.59
C ILE A 681 -25.09 -12.64 23.42
N ASP A 682 -25.33 -13.94 23.58
CA ASP A 682 -25.13 -14.93 22.52
C ASP A 682 -26.16 -14.73 21.41
N GLY A 683 -25.70 -14.47 20.18
CA GLY A 683 -26.56 -14.32 19.00
C GLY A 683 -27.45 -15.53 18.71
N ARG A 684 -26.99 -16.74 19.04
CA ARG A 684 -27.69 -17.99 18.74
C ARG A 684 -28.81 -18.31 19.71
N THR A 685 -28.56 -18.11 20.99
CA THR A 685 -29.49 -18.49 22.07
C THR A 685 -30.28 -17.30 22.60
N GLY A 686 -29.74 -16.09 22.48
CA GLY A 686 -30.28 -14.89 23.11
C GLY A 686 -29.99 -14.80 24.61
N GLU A 687 -29.20 -15.71 25.18
CA GLU A 687 -28.84 -15.70 26.60
C GLU A 687 -27.59 -14.83 26.84
N PRO A 688 -27.56 -14.04 27.93
CA PRO A 688 -26.36 -13.27 28.30
C PRO A 688 -25.25 -14.22 28.77
N PHE A 689 -24.00 -13.88 28.46
CA PHE A 689 -22.84 -14.62 28.98
C PHE A 689 -22.69 -14.41 30.49
N ASP A 690 -22.31 -15.47 31.21
CA ASP A 690 -22.19 -15.47 32.68
C ASP A 690 -21.19 -14.44 33.24
N ARG A 691 -20.18 -14.06 32.43
CA ARG A 691 -19.11 -13.14 32.84
C ARG A 691 -19.00 -12.00 31.83
N PRO A 692 -18.69 -10.78 32.30
CA PRO A 692 -18.44 -9.67 31.41
C PRO A 692 -17.17 -9.94 30.59
N VAL A 693 -17.21 -9.52 29.34
CA VAL A 693 -16.17 -9.75 28.34
C VAL A 693 -15.52 -8.42 28.00
N THR A 694 -14.20 -8.42 27.80
CA THR A 694 -13.49 -7.25 27.27
C THR A 694 -13.89 -7.03 25.82
N VAL A 695 -14.44 -5.86 25.54
CA VAL A 695 -14.90 -5.45 24.21
C VAL A 695 -14.32 -4.08 23.91
N GLY A 696 -13.96 -3.83 22.65
CA GLY A 696 -13.50 -2.51 22.23
C GLY A 696 -12.95 -2.50 20.81
N TYR A 697 -12.33 -1.41 20.42
CA TYR A 697 -11.80 -1.26 19.06
C TYR A 697 -10.31 -1.54 19.02
N MET A 698 -9.90 -2.47 18.15
CA MET A 698 -8.50 -2.77 17.86
C MET A 698 -8.21 -2.51 16.39
N HIS A 699 -7.05 -1.94 16.07
CA HIS A 699 -6.64 -1.72 14.69
C HIS A 699 -6.06 -3.01 14.09
N MET A 700 -6.84 -3.63 13.19
CA MET A 700 -6.53 -4.93 12.59
C MET A 700 -6.05 -4.78 11.15
N LEU A 701 -5.04 -5.58 10.78
CA LEU A 701 -4.34 -5.55 9.50
C LEU A 701 -4.60 -6.85 8.72
N LYS A 702 -4.81 -6.74 7.41
CA LYS A 702 -4.78 -7.89 6.48
C LYS A 702 -3.37 -8.02 5.90
N LEU A 703 -2.72 -9.16 6.13
CA LEU A 703 -1.35 -9.38 5.65
C LEU A 703 -1.35 -9.89 4.20
N ASN A 704 -0.24 -9.70 3.49
CA ASN A 704 -0.03 -10.19 2.11
C ASN A 704 0.17 -11.72 2.01
N HIS A 705 -0.42 -12.46 2.94
CA HIS A 705 -0.38 -13.91 3.04
C HIS A 705 -1.77 -14.46 2.75
N LEU A 706 -2.17 -14.34 1.49
CA LEU A 706 -3.50 -14.67 1.02
C LEU A 706 -3.61 -16.17 0.71
N VAL A 707 -4.75 -16.78 1.02
CA VAL A 707 -4.95 -18.22 0.80
C VAL A 707 -4.92 -18.57 -0.69
N ASP A 708 -5.46 -17.72 -1.56
CA ASP A 708 -5.49 -17.93 -3.02
C ASP A 708 -4.08 -18.06 -3.61
N ASP A 709 -3.12 -17.32 -3.06
CA ASP A 709 -1.72 -17.39 -3.50
C ASP A 709 -1.04 -18.66 -3.01
N LYS A 710 -1.47 -19.18 -1.86
CA LYS A 710 -0.88 -20.37 -1.21
C LYS A 710 -1.51 -21.68 -1.65
N MET A 711 -2.77 -21.67 -2.08
CA MET A 711 -3.46 -22.87 -2.55
C MET A 711 -2.77 -23.36 -3.82
N HIS A 712 -2.33 -24.62 -3.79
CA HIS A 712 -1.71 -25.29 -4.93
C HIS A 712 -2.03 -26.78 -4.90
N ALA A 713 -2.55 -27.28 -6.01
CA ALA A 713 -2.88 -28.68 -6.19
C ALA A 713 -2.39 -29.14 -7.57
N ARG A 714 -1.87 -30.36 -7.61
CA ARG A 714 -1.37 -31.00 -8.82
C ARG A 714 -1.85 -32.45 -8.85
N SER A 715 -2.40 -32.85 -10.00
CA SER A 715 -2.60 -34.25 -10.34
C SER A 715 -1.43 -34.74 -11.20
N THR A 716 -1.39 -34.31 -12.46
CA THR A 716 -0.29 -34.50 -13.40
C THR A 716 0.18 -33.15 -13.92
N GLY A 717 1.37 -33.07 -14.49
CA GLY A 717 1.94 -31.80 -14.91
C GLY A 717 3.26 -31.96 -15.64
N PRO A 718 3.98 -30.86 -15.89
CA PRO A 718 5.28 -30.93 -16.52
C PRO A 718 6.31 -31.61 -15.61
N TYR A 719 7.33 -32.16 -16.27
CA TYR A 719 8.43 -32.90 -15.66
C TYR A 719 9.77 -32.31 -16.10
N SER A 720 10.76 -32.43 -15.23
CA SER A 720 12.14 -32.07 -15.50
C SER A 720 12.69 -32.89 -16.66
N LEU A 721 13.43 -32.25 -17.57
CA LEU A 721 14.05 -32.94 -18.69
C LEU A 721 15.11 -33.95 -18.23
N VAL A 722 15.89 -33.58 -17.21
CA VAL A 722 17.04 -34.36 -16.75
C VAL A 722 16.62 -35.46 -15.80
N THR A 723 15.91 -35.10 -14.71
CA THR A 723 15.59 -36.03 -13.63
C THR A 723 14.25 -36.73 -13.83
N GLN A 724 13.44 -36.34 -14.82
CA GLN A 724 12.07 -36.82 -15.04
C GLN A 724 11.10 -36.64 -13.87
N GLN A 725 11.52 -35.95 -12.80
CA GLN A 725 10.68 -35.62 -11.66
C GLN A 725 9.69 -34.49 -11.98
N PRO A 726 8.54 -34.44 -11.27
CA PRO A 726 7.68 -33.26 -11.25
C PRO A 726 8.49 -31.96 -11.10
N LEU A 727 8.20 -30.96 -11.92
CA LEU A 727 8.80 -29.62 -11.71
C LEU A 727 8.45 -29.07 -10.32
N GLY A 728 9.23 -28.10 -9.83
CA GLY A 728 8.99 -27.45 -8.54
C GLY A 728 8.19 -26.15 -8.68
N GLY A 729 7.35 -25.86 -7.69
CA GLY A 729 6.70 -24.57 -7.53
C GLY A 729 5.39 -24.37 -8.31
N LYS A 730 4.53 -23.48 -7.80
CA LYS A 730 3.17 -23.20 -8.33
C LYS A 730 3.19 -22.69 -9.77
N ALA A 731 4.14 -21.81 -10.11
CA ALA A 731 4.24 -21.19 -11.44
C ALA A 731 4.46 -22.20 -12.58
N GLN A 732 5.07 -23.36 -12.28
CA GLN A 732 5.30 -24.44 -13.23
C GLN A 732 4.32 -25.60 -13.05
N PHE A 733 3.26 -25.41 -12.25
CA PHE A 733 2.34 -26.48 -11.86
C PHE A 733 3.08 -27.67 -11.24
N GLY A 734 4.01 -27.37 -10.33
CA GLY A 734 4.96 -28.31 -9.76
C GLY A 734 4.39 -29.27 -8.70
N GLY A 735 5.12 -30.33 -8.37
CA GLY A 735 4.77 -31.25 -7.28
C GLY A 735 5.27 -30.77 -5.92
N GLN A 736 4.66 -31.28 -4.84
CA GLN A 736 5.19 -31.13 -3.49
C GLN A 736 6.47 -31.97 -3.34
N ARG A 737 7.44 -31.46 -2.58
CA ARG A 737 8.64 -32.20 -2.24
C ARG A 737 8.32 -33.18 -1.12
N PHE A 738 8.52 -34.46 -1.40
CA PHE A 738 8.50 -35.52 -0.39
C PHE A 738 9.96 -35.83 -0.03
N GLY A 739 10.39 -35.40 1.15
CA GLY A 739 11.78 -35.47 1.60
C GLY A 739 12.09 -36.68 2.45
N GLU A 740 13.31 -36.71 2.96
CA GLU A 740 13.83 -37.81 3.80
C GLU A 740 13.02 -37.99 5.10
N MET A 741 12.63 -36.89 5.76
CA MET A 741 11.85 -36.97 7.00
C MET A 741 10.45 -37.54 6.76
N GLU A 742 9.82 -37.21 5.63
CA GLU A 742 8.51 -37.77 5.29
C GLU A 742 8.61 -39.27 4.90
N VAL A 743 9.73 -39.69 4.29
CA VAL A 743 10.04 -41.10 4.05
C VAL A 743 10.13 -41.87 5.38
N TRP A 744 10.92 -41.38 6.34
CA TRP A 744 11.04 -42.00 7.66
C TRP A 744 9.70 -42.14 8.37
N ALA A 745 8.80 -41.17 8.19
CA ALA A 745 7.46 -41.25 8.75
C ALA A 745 6.69 -42.47 8.18
N LEU A 746 6.72 -42.69 6.86
CA LEU A 746 6.06 -43.86 6.24
C LEU A 746 6.73 -45.18 6.61
N GLU A 747 8.06 -45.21 6.72
CA GLU A 747 8.81 -46.38 7.17
C GLU A 747 8.42 -46.78 8.60
N ALA A 748 8.27 -45.81 9.50
CA ALA A 748 7.86 -46.03 10.89
C ALA A 748 6.45 -46.65 10.99
N TYR A 749 5.55 -46.30 10.08
CA TYR A 749 4.21 -46.93 10.00
C TYR A 749 4.22 -48.30 9.31
N GLY A 750 5.32 -48.70 8.65
CA GLY A 750 5.37 -49.89 7.81
C GLY A 750 4.57 -49.75 6.50
N ALA A 751 4.32 -48.52 6.04
CA ALA A 751 3.52 -48.21 4.85
C ALA A 751 4.34 -48.38 3.55
N ALA A 752 4.88 -49.59 3.33
CA ALA A 752 5.82 -49.89 2.25
C ALA A 752 5.26 -49.60 0.85
N TYR A 753 3.99 -49.94 0.58
CA TYR A 753 3.34 -49.68 -0.71
C TYR A 753 3.16 -48.18 -0.97
N THR A 754 2.73 -47.42 0.05
CA THR A 754 2.60 -45.96 -0.03
C THR A 754 3.95 -45.30 -0.30
N LEU A 755 5.00 -45.76 0.37
CA LEU A 755 6.34 -45.26 0.12
C LEU A 755 6.81 -45.60 -1.30
N GLN A 756 6.57 -46.83 -1.75
CA GLN A 756 6.95 -47.28 -3.09
C GLN A 756 6.26 -46.46 -4.18
N GLU A 757 4.96 -46.17 -4.07
CA GLU A 757 4.27 -45.34 -5.07
C GLU A 757 4.80 -43.89 -5.10
N MET A 758 5.11 -43.30 -3.94
CA MET A 758 5.60 -41.93 -3.82
C MET A 758 6.98 -41.77 -4.47
N LEU A 759 7.85 -42.77 -4.30
CA LEU A 759 9.20 -42.76 -4.86
C LEU A 759 9.27 -43.17 -6.33
N THR A 760 8.25 -43.86 -6.86
CA THR A 760 8.26 -44.39 -8.24
C THR A 760 7.20 -43.74 -9.13
N VAL A 761 5.98 -44.30 -9.18
CA VAL A 761 4.92 -43.97 -10.14
C VAL A 761 4.35 -42.56 -9.96
N LYS A 762 4.49 -41.94 -8.79
CA LYS A 762 4.12 -40.52 -8.57
C LYS A 762 5.26 -39.54 -8.85
N SER A 763 6.47 -40.03 -9.09
CA SER A 763 7.68 -39.22 -9.26
C SER A 763 8.29 -39.44 -10.65
N ASP A 764 9.34 -40.25 -10.75
CA ASP A 764 10.28 -40.31 -11.88
C ASP A 764 10.27 -41.65 -12.63
N ASP A 765 9.37 -42.58 -12.31
CA ASP A 765 9.11 -43.73 -13.18
C ASP A 765 8.22 -43.32 -14.36
N VAL A 766 8.85 -43.08 -15.51
CA VAL A 766 8.20 -42.58 -16.73
C VAL A 766 7.15 -43.56 -17.28
N ASN A 767 7.44 -44.86 -17.22
CA ASN A 767 6.56 -45.89 -17.74
C ASN A 767 5.45 -46.20 -16.73
N GLY A 768 5.82 -46.37 -15.46
CA GLY A 768 4.91 -46.66 -14.37
C GLY A 768 3.86 -45.56 -14.18
N ARG A 769 4.24 -44.27 -14.22
CA ARG A 769 3.27 -43.17 -14.08
C ARG A 769 2.21 -43.15 -15.19
N THR A 770 2.62 -43.46 -16.43
CA THR A 770 1.71 -43.47 -17.59
C THR A 770 0.73 -44.64 -17.50
N LYS A 771 1.22 -45.82 -17.10
CA LYS A 771 0.38 -47.00 -16.85
C LYS A 771 -0.57 -46.77 -15.68
N MET A 772 -0.06 -46.23 -14.57
CA MET A 772 -0.87 -45.93 -13.39
C MET A 772 -2.01 -44.97 -13.73
N TYR A 773 -1.75 -43.92 -14.51
CA TYR A 773 -2.80 -43.01 -14.97
C TYR A 773 -3.89 -43.72 -15.78
N LYS A 774 -3.50 -44.59 -16.73
CA LYS A 774 -4.46 -45.39 -17.52
C LYS A 774 -5.27 -46.32 -16.62
N ASN A 775 -4.60 -47.08 -15.75
CA ASN A 775 -5.24 -47.98 -14.81
C ASN A 775 -6.29 -47.24 -13.96
N ILE A 776 -5.94 -46.08 -13.41
CA ILE A 776 -6.88 -45.26 -12.61
C ILE A 776 -8.11 -44.85 -13.43
N VAL A 777 -7.94 -44.47 -14.70
CA VAL A 777 -9.05 -44.12 -15.60
C VAL A 777 -9.92 -45.35 -15.92
N ASP A 778 -9.30 -46.52 -16.05
CA ASP A 778 -9.97 -47.80 -16.31
C ASP A 778 -10.62 -48.39 -15.03
N GLY A 779 -10.44 -47.76 -13.87
CA GLY A 779 -10.93 -48.24 -12.57
C GLY A 779 -10.08 -49.33 -11.93
N ASP A 780 -8.87 -49.59 -12.44
CA ASP A 780 -7.87 -50.46 -11.82
C ASP A 780 -6.90 -49.62 -10.96
N HIS A 781 -6.76 -49.97 -9.69
CA HIS A 781 -5.89 -49.27 -8.74
C HIS A 781 -4.56 -49.99 -8.48
N ARG A 782 -4.17 -50.94 -9.35
CA ARG A 782 -2.89 -51.64 -9.24
C ARG A 782 -1.74 -50.81 -9.77
N MET A 783 -0.65 -50.82 -9.00
CA MET A 783 0.63 -50.23 -9.39
C MET A 783 1.58 -51.29 -9.98
N GLU A 784 2.24 -50.93 -11.07
CA GLU A 784 3.35 -51.69 -11.66
C GLU A 784 4.62 -50.83 -11.58
N PRO A 785 5.34 -50.86 -10.45
CA PRO A 785 6.52 -50.02 -10.26
C PRO A 785 7.69 -50.55 -11.09
N GLY A 786 8.31 -49.66 -11.86
CA GLY A 786 9.58 -49.86 -12.52
C GLY A 786 10.75 -49.30 -11.71
N MET A 787 11.86 -49.06 -12.40
CA MET A 787 13.06 -48.44 -11.83
C MET A 787 12.97 -46.91 -11.95
N PRO A 788 13.19 -46.15 -10.87
CA PRO A 788 13.28 -44.70 -10.90
C PRO A 788 14.32 -44.20 -11.91
N GLU A 789 14.00 -43.16 -12.69
CA GLU A 789 14.98 -42.56 -13.60
C GLU A 789 16.14 -41.88 -12.85
N SER A 790 15.92 -41.35 -11.65
CA SER A 790 17.01 -40.83 -10.82
C SER A 790 18.08 -41.89 -10.51
N PHE A 791 17.67 -43.14 -10.28
CA PHE A 791 18.59 -44.25 -10.08
C PHE A 791 19.32 -44.62 -11.39
N ASN A 792 18.62 -44.62 -12.53
CA ASN A 792 19.26 -44.83 -13.83
C ASN A 792 20.32 -43.75 -14.12
N VAL A 793 20.00 -42.48 -13.86
CA VAL A 793 20.92 -41.35 -14.02
C VAL A 793 22.16 -41.57 -13.15
N LEU A 794 21.99 -41.93 -11.87
CA LEU A 794 23.09 -42.24 -10.96
C LEU A 794 23.99 -43.36 -11.50
N VAL A 795 23.41 -44.46 -11.99
CA VAL A 795 24.16 -45.58 -12.58
C VAL A 795 24.98 -45.11 -13.78
N LYS A 796 24.42 -44.25 -14.65
CA LYS A 796 25.13 -43.70 -15.81
C LYS A 796 26.22 -42.72 -15.40
N GLU A 797 25.99 -41.88 -14.40
CA GLU A 797 26.97 -40.95 -13.86
C GLU A 797 28.17 -41.71 -13.27
N ILE A 798 27.93 -42.75 -12.46
CA ILE A 798 29.01 -43.61 -11.91
C ILE A 798 29.80 -44.29 -13.03
N ARG A 799 29.12 -44.85 -14.05
CA ARG A 799 29.80 -45.45 -15.21
C ARG A 799 30.64 -44.45 -15.99
N SER A 800 30.20 -43.19 -16.07
CA SER A 800 30.95 -42.13 -16.76
C SER A 800 32.27 -41.78 -16.07
N LEU A 801 32.38 -42.05 -14.76
CA LEU A 801 33.62 -41.91 -13.99
C LEU A 801 34.62 -43.05 -14.24
N GLY A 802 34.27 -44.05 -15.05
CA GLY A 802 35.10 -45.23 -15.32
C GLY A 802 34.93 -46.35 -14.28
N ILE A 803 33.91 -46.27 -13.43
CA ILE A 803 33.58 -47.32 -12.44
C ILE A 803 32.52 -48.23 -13.05
N ASN A 804 32.79 -49.54 -13.14
CA ASN A 804 31.76 -50.48 -13.60
C ASN A 804 30.77 -50.79 -12.47
N ILE A 805 29.50 -50.53 -12.70
CA ILE A 805 28.38 -50.84 -11.80
C ILE A 805 27.30 -51.55 -12.62
N GLU A 806 26.91 -52.74 -12.21
CA GLU A 806 25.92 -53.58 -12.88
C GLU A 806 24.86 -54.05 -11.87
N LEU A 807 23.67 -54.35 -12.36
CA LEU A 807 22.61 -54.97 -11.56
C LEU A 807 22.75 -56.49 -11.76
N GLU A 808 23.11 -57.20 -10.70
CA GLU A 808 23.15 -58.67 -10.75
C GLU A 808 21.71 -59.19 -10.90
N GLN A 809 21.52 -60.11 -11.86
CA GLN A 809 20.30 -60.90 -11.97
C GLN A 809 20.53 -62.19 -11.17
N ASP A 810 19.79 -62.36 -10.07
CA ASP A 810 19.68 -63.66 -9.39
C ASP A 810 18.82 -64.65 -10.21
#